data_AF-A0A5C6CTP9-F1
#
_entry.id   AF-A0A5C6CTP9-F1
#
_cell.length_a   1.000
_cell.length_b   1.000
_cell.length_c   1.000
_cell.angle_alpha   90.00
_cell.angle_beta   90.00
_cell.angle_gamma   90.00
#
_symmetry.space_group_name_H-M   'P 1'
#
loop_
_entity.id
_entity.type
_entity.pdbx_description
1 polymer ?
#
loop_
_entity_poly.entity_id
_entity_poly.type
_entity_poly.pdbx_seq_one_letter_code
_entity_poly.pdbx_strand_id
1 'polypeptide(L)'
;MAIDCGTNRGKWGCILLVFTSCCLCLHSALAEDPLALAQFQQQIKPILEEKCFDCHAYGMQEGSVAFDGFESDEALIAKPELWYRALRMLRSGLMPPAEMPPLSGEEMQQVEAWIKSSVFHGDPQNPDPGHVTLRRLNRVEYRNTIRDLFGVEYDVQENFPQDDSGHGFDNLGEVLTVSPLLLEKYLAAAREIVSKAVPKEATPGSEEFFPRPIPKGASARRAYARGILSKFASRAYRRPVDSNTTEGLALLAESVYSQPGGTFEGGVAEAMAAVLTSPRFLFREDFTERTSENSDYAELDDYSLATRLSYFLWSTMPDEELFQLAAENKLRENLPAQLERMLKSGKAIELTRNFAGQWLRSRDIEYVIINGPEVIRHDISPDVDLDKKRKRFRHLRRIPDADMTVVEREELEKIREEFIKFKQHFESYELNRDLRHAMRQETELVFETIVREDRSVLELLESDYTFLNERLAKHYGIEGVKGDEMQRVVLPEGSLRGGILTQGTMLAVTSNPDRTSPVKRGLYILDNILGTPPPPPPPNIPDLEDAGSGGEKRVFTVAEALAVHRAEPLCSSCHNRMDPLGLALEQFNALGIIRETDHGKPVVTAGELITGEQFTDIRELKRILATEHRQEFYRCLTEKMLIYALGRGIDYHDIETIDAIVEQLESSGGRPSVLIKGIVDSAAFQKCRVAKPLVAETRGTDRAF
;
A
#
# COMPACT_ATOMS: atom_id res chain seq x y z
N MET A 1 64.26 18.40 -43.69
CA MET A 1 64.54 19.61 -44.49
C MET A 1 64.18 20.80 -43.60
N ALA A 2 65.19 21.61 -43.21
CA ALA A 2 65.16 22.84 -42.39
C ALA A 2 64.47 22.75 -40.99
N ILE A 3 65.16 22.81 -39.83
CA ILE A 3 65.94 23.92 -39.20
C ILE A 3 65.06 25.19 -39.03
N ASP A 4 64.99 25.95 -37.94
CA ASP A 4 65.32 25.87 -36.51
C ASP A 4 64.85 27.22 -35.89
N CYS A 5 64.81 27.26 -34.57
CA CYS A 5 65.20 28.38 -33.70
C CYS A 5 64.13 29.23 -32.98
N GLY A 6 64.25 29.19 -31.65
CA GLY A 6 63.51 30.03 -30.70
C GLY A 6 63.61 29.51 -29.25
N THR A 7 64.80 29.15 -28.79
CA THR A 7 65.09 28.82 -27.39
C THR A 7 65.12 30.08 -26.51
N ASN A 8 64.55 30.01 -25.31
CA ASN A 8 65.32 30.44 -24.14
C ASN A 8 64.94 29.70 -22.85
N ARG A 9 65.95 29.08 -22.26
CA ARG A 9 65.94 28.36 -20.98
C ARG A 9 66.26 29.34 -19.86
N GLY A 10 65.51 29.28 -18.76
CA GLY A 10 65.87 29.83 -17.46
C GLY A 10 65.64 28.78 -16.36
N LYS A 11 66.72 28.38 -15.68
CA LYS A 11 66.83 27.33 -14.64
C LYS A 11 66.06 27.73 -13.36
N TRP A 12 65.22 26.87 -12.78
CA TRP A 12 65.53 25.89 -11.71
C TRP A 12 66.23 26.47 -10.47
N GLY A 13 65.56 26.42 -9.31
CA GLY A 13 66.22 26.32 -8.00
C GLY A 13 65.49 26.93 -6.80
N CYS A 14 64.84 26.06 -6.00
CA CYS A 14 64.63 26.13 -4.54
C CYS A 14 63.55 27.05 -3.95
N ILE A 15 62.51 26.41 -3.35
CA ILE A 15 61.95 26.54 -1.98
C ILE A 15 60.81 25.50 -1.92
N LEU A 16 61.06 24.27 -1.47
CA LEU A 16 60.78 23.73 -0.12
C LEU A 16 59.46 24.20 0.54
N LEU A 17 58.64 23.20 0.91
CA LEU A 17 57.68 23.18 2.04
C LEU A 17 56.54 24.21 2.01
N VAL A 18 55.34 23.78 1.58
CA VAL A 18 54.12 23.60 2.40
C VAL A 18 53.10 22.92 1.47
N PHE A 19 53.07 21.59 1.47
CA PHE A 19 51.97 20.80 0.90
C PHE A 19 51.52 19.84 1.99
N THR A 20 50.89 20.40 3.02
CA THR A 20 50.13 19.68 4.04
C THR A 20 49.14 20.65 4.64
N SER A 21 47.89 20.19 4.76
CA SER A 21 46.78 20.85 5.43
C SER A 21 46.10 21.99 4.67
N CYS A 22 45.04 21.67 3.94
CA CYS A 22 43.69 22.20 4.19
C CYS A 22 42.72 21.55 3.18
N CYS A 23 41.49 21.29 3.61
CA CYS A 23 40.39 20.59 2.90
C CYS A 23 40.38 19.05 2.99
N LEU A 24 40.73 18.50 4.17
CA LEU A 24 39.74 17.67 4.87
C LEU A 24 38.76 18.63 5.58
N CYS A 25 37.56 18.14 5.93
CA CYS A 25 36.44 18.82 6.58
C CYS A 25 35.34 19.34 5.63
N LEU A 26 34.60 18.41 5.04
CA LEU A 26 33.19 18.59 4.65
C LEU A 26 32.40 17.40 5.22
N HIS A 27 32.52 17.17 6.53
CA HIS A 27 31.73 16.25 7.35
C HIS A 27 31.79 16.74 8.80
N SER A 28 31.10 17.84 9.11
CA SER A 28 30.88 18.26 10.51
C SER A 28 29.99 19.49 10.59
N ALA A 29 28.67 19.25 10.66
CA ALA A 29 27.74 20.20 11.29
C ALA A 29 26.43 19.53 11.76
N LEU A 30 26.43 18.22 12.02
CA LEU A 30 25.61 17.69 13.11
C LEU A 30 26.56 17.74 14.31
N ALA A 31 26.36 18.73 15.17
CA ALA A 31 27.14 18.83 16.39
C ALA A 31 26.99 17.51 17.17
N GLU A 32 28.12 16.94 17.57
CA GLU A 32 28.22 15.88 18.56
C GLU A 32 27.34 16.28 19.75
N ASP A 33 26.20 15.63 19.95
CA ASP A 33 25.38 15.85 21.15
C ASP A 33 26.05 15.13 22.33
N PRO A 34 26.80 15.84 23.21
CA PRO A 34 27.57 15.20 24.26
C PRO A 34 26.66 14.54 25.28
N LEU A 35 25.39 14.97 25.36
CA LEU A 35 24.39 14.39 26.24
C LEU A 35 23.91 13.04 25.70
N ALA A 36 23.60 12.95 24.41
CA ALA A 36 23.19 11.71 23.76
C ALA A 36 24.25 10.61 23.90
N LEU A 37 25.52 10.96 23.70
CA LEU A 37 26.66 10.06 23.88
C LEU A 37 26.82 9.61 25.34
N ALA A 38 26.77 10.54 26.29
CA ALA A 38 26.90 10.23 27.71
C ALA A 38 25.76 9.30 28.19
N GLN A 39 24.53 9.57 27.74
CA GLN A 39 23.38 8.70 28.01
C GLN A 39 23.60 7.31 27.41
N PHE A 40 24.02 7.21 26.15
CA PHE A 40 24.29 5.94 25.50
C PHE A 40 25.30 5.11 26.30
N GLN A 41 26.46 5.69 26.62
CA GLN A 41 27.54 4.98 27.32
C GLN A 41 27.18 4.54 28.74
N GLN A 42 26.43 5.37 29.47
CA GLN A 42 26.11 5.10 30.88
C GLN A 42 24.88 4.21 31.06
N GLN A 43 23.93 4.25 30.13
CA GLN A 43 22.60 3.68 30.32
C GLN A 43 22.24 2.62 29.30
N ILE A 44 22.58 2.83 28.03
CA ILE A 44 22.11 1.96 26.93
C ILE A 44 23.13 0.87 26.61
N LYS A 45 24.41 1.23 26.52
CA LYS A 45 25.50 0.30 26.23
C LYS A 45 25.56 -0.89 27.20
N PRO A 46 25.40 -0.72 28.53
CA PRO A 46 25.33 -1.85 29.45
C PRO A 46 24.19 -2.82 29.13
N ILE A 47 23.01 -2.31 28.75
CA ILE A 47 21.86 -3.14 28.35
C ILE A 47 22.20 -3.93 27.08
N LEU A 48 22.82 -3.29 26.09
CA LEU A 48 23.22 -3.96 24.85
C LEU A 48 24.30 -5.02 25.10
N GLU A 49 25.28 -4.73 25.96
CA GLU A 49 26.33 -5.67 26.36
C GLU A 49 25.74 -6.91 27.04
N GLU A 50 24.73 -6.74 27.91
CA GLU A 50 24.12 -7.85 28.63
C GLU A 50 23.12 -8.65 27.78
N LYS A 51 22.32 -7.98 26.94
CA LYS A 51 21.16 -8.59 26.27
C LYS A 51 21.35 -8.85 24.77
N CYS A 52 22.25 -8.14 24.10
CA CYS A 52 22.32 -8.10 22.64
C CYS A 52 23.68 -8.54 22.06
N PHE A 53 24.79 -8.28 22.76
CA PHE A 53 26.14 -8.41 22.20
C PHE A 53 26.56 -9.85 21.92
N ASP A 54 25.97 -10.84 22.59
CA ASP A 54 26.22 -12.25 22.31
C ASP A 54 25.90 -12.63 20.84
N CYS A 55 24.95 -11.95 20.21
CA CYS A 55 24.53 -12.19 18.81
C CYS A 55 24.91 -11.04 17.85
N HIS A 56 25.07 -9.82 18.37
CA HIS A 56 25.27 -8.60 17.58
C HIS A 56 26.62 -7.89 17.85
N ALA A 57 27.59 -8.57 18.45
CA ALA A 57 28.94 -8.06 18.64
C ALA A 57 29.97 -9.20 18.63
N TYR A 58 31.24 -8.88 18.89
CA TYR A 58 32.34 -9.84 19.07
C TYR A 58 32.57 -10.75 17.86
N GLY A 59 32.33 -10.21 16.65
CA GLY A 59 32.43 -10.95 15.39
C GLY A 59 31.15 -11.67 14.96
N MET A 60 30.09 -11.61 15.77
CA MET A 60 28.74 -12.04 15.41
C MET A 60 27.98 -10.89 14.71
N GLN A 61 27.12 -11.24 13.76
CA GLN A 61 26.37 -10.27 12.94
C GLN A 61 24.99 -10.82 12.56
N GLU A 62 24.28 -11.38 13.54
CA GLU A 62 22.94 -11.92 13.29
C GLU A 62 22.01 -10.83 12.75
N GLY A 63 21.12 -11.20 11.82
CA GLY A 63 20.27 -10.23 11.11
C GLY A 63 21.05 -9.18 10.30
N SER A 64 22.33 -9.41 10.01
CA SER A 64 23.23 -8.43 9.36
C SER A 64 23.41 -7.15 10.18
N VAL A 65 23.38 -7.27 11.51
CA VAL A 65 23.59 -6.16 12.46
C VAL A 65 24.73 -6.50 13.40
N ALA A 66 25.72 -5.61 13.48
CA ALA A 66 26.81 -5.65 14.46
C ALA A 66 26.99 -4.26 15.09
N PHE A 67 26.85 -4.14 16.41
CA PHE A 67 26.94 -2.87 17.13
C PHE A 67 28.39 -2.42 17.34
N ASP A 68 29.36 -3.32 17.29
CA ASP A 68 30.79 -3.04 17.45
C ASP A 68 31.53 -2.82 16.12
N GLY A 69 30.83 -2.86 14.99
CA GLY A 69 31.39 -2.65 13.65
C GLY A 69 31.66 -1.19 13.27
N PHE A 70 31.46 -0.24 14.19
CA PHE A 70 31.59 1.21 13.95
C PHE A 70 32.89 1.76 14.55
N GLU A 71 33.44 2.84 13.96
CA GLU A 71 34.70 3.45 14.41
C GLU A 71 34.63 4.05 15.82
N SER A 72 33.42 4.41 16.29
CA SER A 72 33.16 4.94 17.62
C SER A 72 31.68 4.79 18.01
N ASP A 73 31.37 5.00 19.31
CA ASP A 73 29.99 5.00 19.80
C ASP A 73 29.16 6.11 19.11
N GLU A 74 29.74 7.29 18.86
CA GLU A 74 29.09 8.39 18.13
C GLU A 74 28.72 7.98 16.69
N ALA A 75 29.62 7.25 16.01
CA ALA A 75 29.37 6.76 14.65
C ALA A 75 28.24 5.73 14.60
N LEU A 76 28.07 4.93 15.65
CA LEU A 76 26.93 4.03 15.83
C LEU A 76 25.63 4.79 16.11
N ILE A 77 25.65 5.78 17.02
CA ILE A 77 24.49 6.60 17.38
C ILE A 77 23.97 7.36 16.14
N ALA A 78 24.86 7.85 15.28
CA ALA A 78 24.53 8.59 14.06
C ALA A 78 23.91 7.72 12.92
N LYS A 79 23.37 6.53 13.22
CA LYS A 79 22.72 5.62 12.26
C LYS A 79 21.20 5.49 12.53
N PRO A 80 20.38 6.49 12.18
CA PRO A 80 18.94 6.46 12.48
C PRO A 80 18.23 5.25 11.85
N GLU A 81 18.59 4.84 10.63
CA GLU A 81 18.01 3.65 9.98
C GLU A 81 18.31 2.33 10.68
N LEU A 82 19.46 2.23 11.37
CA LEU A 82 19.77 1.06 12.18
C LEU A 82 18.88 1.03 13.43
N TRP A 83 18.81 2.16 14.14
CA TRP A 83 18.03 2.28 15.37
C TRP A 83 16.52 2.20 15.13
N TYR A 84 16.03 2.65 13.96
CA TYR A 84 14.64 2.46 13.56
C TYR A 84 14.29 0.98 13.41
N ARG A 85 15.15 0.20 12.75
CA ARG A 85 14.97 -1.26 12.65
C ARG A 85 15.07 -1.94 14.01
N ALA A 86 16.03 -1.53 14.85
CA ALA A 86 16.18 -2.06 16.21
C ALA A 86 14.92 -1.80 17.05
N LEU A 87 14.41 -0.57 17.06
CA LEU A 87 13.20 -0.20 17.79
C LEU A 87 11.99 -1.04 17.35
N ARG A 88 11.83 -1.28 16.04
CA ARG A 88 10.75 -2.14 15.54
C ARG A 88 10.87 -3.58 16.04
N MET A 89 12.07 -4.16 16.02
CA MET A 89 12.29 -5.53 16.49
C MET A 89 12.01 -5.65 18.00
N LEU A 90 12.48 -4.68 18.80
CA LEU A 90 12.20 -4.61 20.23
C LEU A 90 10.70 -4.53 20.50
N ARG A 91 9.99 -3.58 19.86
CA ARG A 91 8.53 -3.39 20.04
C ARG A 91 7.70 -4.60 19.66
N SER A 92 8.17 -5.40 18.70
CA SER A 92 7.50 -6.63 18.28
C SER A 92 7.80 -7.86 19.15
N GLY A 93 8.60 -7.72 20.21
CA GLY A 93 9.00 -8.84 21.07
C GLY A 93 9.87 -9.89 20.36
N LEU A 94 10.38 -9.57 19.17
CA LEU A 94 11.23 -10.48 18.38
C LEU A 94 12.69 -10.46 18.83
N MET A 95 13.08 -9.42 19.57
CA MET A 95 14.41 -9.26 20.12
C MET A 95 14.31 -8.85 21.59
N PRO A 96 15.09 -9.49 22.49
CA PRO A 96 15.98 -10.63 22.24
C PRO A 96 15.22 -11.91 21.86
N PRO A 97 15.86 -12.91 21.22
CA PRO A 97 15.23 -14.20 20.92
C PRO A 97 14.74 -14.91 22.19
N ALA A 98 13.79 -15.84 22.05
CA ALA A 98 13.15 -16.53 23.17
C ALA A 98 14.13 -17.31 24.08
N GLU A 99 15.27 -17.74 23.55
CA GLU A 99 16.33 -18.41 24.30
C GLU A 99 17.17 -17.47 25.19
N MET A 100 17.07 -16.16 24.96
CA MET A 100 17.81 -15.14 25.68
C MET A 100 16.94 -14.46 26.75
N PRO A 101 17.54 -13.91 27.83
CA PRO A 101 16.79 -13.15 28.83
C PRO A 101 16.07 -11.95 28.19
N PRO A 102 14.75 -11.78 28.41
CA PRO A 102 14.02 -10.64 27.87
C PRO A 102 14.45 -9.34 28.56
N LEU A 103 14.22 -8.21 27.89
CA LEU A 103 14.32 -6.90 28.54
C LEU A 103 13.17 -6.75 29.55
N SER A 104 13.47 -6.18 30.70
CA SER A 104 12.44 -5.67 31.61
C SER A 104 11.70 -4.48 30.97
N GLY A 105 10.49 -4.20 31.45
CA GLY A 105 9.71 -3.06 30.96
C GLY A 105 10.43 -1.72 31.13
N GLU A 106 11.24 -1.57 32.19
CA GLU A 106 12.04 -0.37 32.44
C GLU A 106 13.20 -0.24 31.45
N GLU A 107 13.96 -1.32 31.20
CA GLU A 107 15.03 -1.34 30.20
C GLU A 107 14.49 -1.04 28.80
N MET A 108 13.35 -1.64 28.45
CA MET A 108 12.71 -1.41 27.15
C MET A 108 12.28 0.06 26.98
N GLN A 109 11.64 0.64 28.00
CA GLN A 109 11.25 2.05 27.98
C GLN A 109 12.47 2.97 27.92
N GLN A 110 13.56 2.62 28.59
CA GLN A 110 14.79 3.39 28.59
C GLN A 110 15.46 3.40 27.22
N VAL A 111 15.59 2.24 26.57
CA VAL A 111 16.14 2.13 25.20
C VAL A 111 15.26 2.86 24.21
N GLU A 112 13.94 2.68 24.28
CA GLU A 112 13.00 3.36 23.40
C GLU A 112 13.05 4.88 23.54
N ALA A 113 12.98 5.39 24.77
CA ALA A 113 13.03 6.83 25.03
C ALA A 113 14.33 7.44 24.49
N TRP A 114 15.47 6.78 24.73
CA TRP A 114 16.76 7.23 24.22
C TRP A 114 16.84 7.22 22.69
N ILE A 115 16.34 6.17 22.03
CA ILE A 115 16.30 6.13 20.55
C ILE A 115 15.49 7.31 20.02
N LYS A 116 14.29 7.54 20.56
CA LYS A 116 13.37 8.58 20.09
C LYS A 116 13.92 10.00 20.34
N SER A 117 14.46 10.27 21.53
CA SER A 117 14.98 11.61 21.86
C SER A 117 16.36 11.88 21.28
N SER A 118 17.27 10.92 21.38
CA SER A 118 18.71 11.15 21.23
C SER A 118 19.24 10.70 19.88
N VAL A 119 18.59 9.73 19.22
CA VAL A 119 18.93 9.31 17.85
C VAL A 119 18.06 10.00 16.81
N PHE A 120 16.74 10.04 17.02
CA PHE A 120 15.81 10.65 16.06
C PHE A 120 15.61 12.15 16.27
N HIS A 121 16.08 12.69 17.41
CA HIS A 121 15.86 14.08 17.79
C HIS A 121 14.37 14.47 17.79
N GLY A 122 13.51 13.52 18.20
CA GLY A 122 12.07 13.73 18.26
C GLY A 122 11.69 14.78 19.31
N ASP A 123 10.89 15.77 18.89
CA ASP A 123 10.27 16.75 19.78
C ASP A 123 8.75 16.58 19.75
N PRO A 124 8.13 16.01 20.81
CA PRO A 124 6.69 15.86 20.89
C PRO A 124 5.92 17.19 20.83
N GLN A 125 6.55 18.32 21.18
CA GLN A 125 5.92 19.65 21.12
C GLN A 125 6.02 20.27 19.72
N ASN A 126 7.00 19.85 18.93
CA ASN A 126 7.15 20.27 17.54
C ASN A 126 7.51 19.07 16.64
N PRO A 127 6.56 18.14 16.39
CA PRO A 127 6.86 16.92 15.66
C PRO A 127 7.28 17.21 14.22
N ASP A 128 8.27 16.46 13.76
CA ASP A 128 8.76 16.56 12.39
C ASP A 128 7.70 16.04 11.39
N PRO A 129 7.31 16.81 10.36
CA PRO A 129 6.33 16.37 9.37
C PRO A 129 6.85 15.31 8.37
N GLY A 130 8.13 14.97 8.45
CA GLY A 130 8.81 14.12 7.50
C GLY A 130 9.01 14.81 6.14
N HIS A 131 9.37 14.01 5.14
CA HIS A 131 9.64 14.51 3.80
C HIS A 131 8.35 14.64 2.96
N VAL A 132 8.40 15.43 1.88
CA VAL A 132 7.28 15.60 0.93
C VAL A 132 7.73 15.11 -0.44
N THR A 133 6.90 14.29 -1.09
CA THR A 133 7.15 13.77 -2.44
C THR A 133 6.19 14.42 -3.44
N LEU A 134 6.73 14.85 -4.58
CA LEU A 134 5.89 15.32 -5.67
C LEU A 134 5.12 14.14 -6.25
N ARG A 135 3.80 14.16 -6.14
CA ARG A 135 2.93 13.03 -6.47
C ARG A 135 2.00 13.38 -7.62
N ARG A 136 2.07 12.60 -8.70
CA ARG A 136 1.04 12.65 -9.74
C ARG A 136 -0.23 11.94 -9.31
N LEU A 137 -1.34 12.27 -9.97
CA LEU A 137 -2.56 11.47 -9.89
C LEU A 137 -2.24 10.06 -10.41
N ASN A 138 -2.63 9.06 -9.63
CA ASN A 138 -2.71 7.70 -10.15
C ASN A 138 -3.95 7.55 -11.06
N ARG A 139 -4.12 6.40 -11.71
CA ARG A 139 -5.22 6.12 -12.64
C ARG A 139 -6.60 6.33 -12.01
N VAL A 140 -6.80 5.88 -10.77
CA VAL A 140 -8.08 6.01 -10.07
C VAL A 140 -8.37 7.48 -9.77
N GLU A 141 -7.39 8.18 -9.22
CA GLU A 141 -7.47 9.60 -8.90
C GLU A 141 -7.73 10.45 -10.15
N TYR A 142 -7.05 10.14 -11.26
CA TYR A 142 -7.28 10.79 -12.55
C TYR A 142 -8.72 10.59 -13.02
N ARG A 143 -9.19 9.34 -13.10
CA ARG A 143 -10.57 9.02 -13.51
C ARG A 143 -11.60 9.76 -12.66
N ASN A 144 -11.47 9.68 -11.34
CA ASN A 144 -12.41 10.29 -10.42
C ASN A 144 -12.39 11.83 -10.52
N THR A 145 -11.20 12.43 -10.70
CA THR A 145 -11.06 13.88 -10.91
C THR A 145 -11.69 14.32 -12.22
N ILE A 146 -11.52 13.55 -13.31
CA ILE A 146 -12.16 13.84 -14.60
C ILE A 146 -13.68 13.76 -14.49
N ARG A 147 -14.21 12.74 -13.81
CA ARG A 147 -15.64 12.62 -13.54
C ARG A 147 -16.17 13.84 -12.79
N ASP A 148 -15.47 14.30 -11.75
CA ASP A 148 -15.91 15.45 -10.96
C ASP A 148 -15.73 16.80 -11.71
N LEU A 149 -14.79 16.89 -12.65
CA LEU A 149 -14.58 18.09 -13.47
C LEU A 149 -15.56 18.23 -14.64
N PHE A 150 -15.89 17.11 -15.30
CA PHE A 150 -16.61 17.10 -16.58
C PHE A 150 -17.93 16.33 -16.57
N GLY A 151 -18.21 15.54 -15.52
CA GLY A 151 -19.38 14.67 -15.46
C GLY A 151 -19.30 13.44 -16.37
N VAL A 152 -18.11 13.12 -16.92
CA VAL A 152 -17.90 11.97 -17.82
C VAL A 152 -16.98 10.92 -17.21
N GLU A 153 -17.27 9.65 -17.48
CA GLU A 153 -16.39 8.53 -17.13
C GLU A 153 -15.34 8.34 -18.25
N TYR A 154 -14.09 8.14 -17.84
CA TYR A 154 -12.97 7.85 -18.74
C TYR A 154 -12.33 6.51 -18.38
N ASP A 155 -12.19 5.62 -19.37
CA ASP A 155 -11.62 4.29 -19.15
C ASP A 155 -10.08 4.37 -19.05
N VAL A 156 -9.60 4.54 -17.83
CA VAL A 156 -8.16 4.55 -17.54
C VAL A 156 -7.53 3.15 -17.62
N GLN A 157 -8.32 2.07 -17.64
CA GLN A 157 -7.78 0.71 -17.70
C GLN A 157 -7.29 0.33 -19.08
N GLU A 158 -8.05 0.71 -20.11
CA GLU A 158 -7.65 0.49 -21.50
C GLU A 158 -6.64 1.53 -21.98
N ASN A 159 -6.71 2.76 -21.46
CA ASN A 159 -5.96 3.88 -22.03
C ASN A 159 -4.60 4.16 -21.37
N PHE A 160 -4.40 3.77 -20.10
CA PHE A 160 -3.15 4.01 -19.37
C PHE A 160 -2.47 2.70 -18.95
N PRO A 161 -1.12 2.66 -18.91
CA PRO A 161 -0.40 1.55 -18.28
C PRO A 161 -0.79 1.42 -16.81
N GLN A 162 -0.59 0.25 -16.21
CA GLN A 162 -0.79 0.08 -14.77
C GLN A 162 0.20 0.96 -13.98
N ASP A 163 -0.26 1.56 -12.88
CA ASP A 163 0.62 2.29 -11.98
C ASP A 163 1.46 1.31 -11.15
N ASP A 164 2.73 1.67 -10.92
CA ASP A 164 3.60 0.95 -10.02
C ASP A 164 3.12 1.11 -8.56
N SER A 165 3.34 0.09 -7.74
CA SER A 165 2.99 0.08 -6.32
C SER A 165 4.23 0.13 -5.43
N GLY A 166 4.20 0.95 -4.38
CA GLY A 166 5.21 1.01 -3.33
C GLY A 166 4.55 0.84 -1.97
N HIS A 167 5.19 0.12 -1.04
CA HIS A 167 4.64 -0.17 0.29
C HIS A 167 3.21 -0.74 0.30
N GLY A 168 2.79 -1.38 -0.80
CA GLY A 168 1.45 -1.95 -0.98
C GLY A 168 0.40 -1.00 -1.56
N PHE A 169 0.76 0.21 -1.98
CA PHE A 169 -0.19 1.17 -2.58
C PHE A 169 0.30 1.77 -3.91
N ASP A 170 -0.65 2.07 -4.79
CA ASP A 170 -0.46 2.66 -6.12
C ASP A 170 -0.57 4.19 -6.15
N ASN A 171 -0.61 4.85 -4.99
CA ASN A 171 -0.73 6.30 -4.86
C ASN A 171 0.51 6.97 -4.26
N LEU A 172 1.68 6.31 -4.33
CA LEU A 172 2.94 6.82 -3.79
C LEU A 172 3.73 7.66 -4.79
N GLY A 173 4.15 8.87 -4.39
CA GLY A 173 4.94 9.76 -5.23
C GLY A 173 6.29 9.16 -5.68
N GLU A 174 6.90 8.31 -4.86
CA GLU A 174 8.22 7.70 -5.12
C GLU A 174 8.24 6.73 -6.30
N VAL A 175 7.11 6.06 -6.57
CA VAL A 175 7.00 5.05 -7.65
C VAL A 175 6.20 5.56 -8.85
N LEU A 176 5.43 6.64 -8.69
CA LEU A 176 4.61 7.21 -9.76
C LEU A 176 5.42 8.07 -10.74
N THR A 177 6.33 7.42 -11.47
CA THR A 177 7.15 8.07 -12.50
C THR A 177 6.31 8.42 -13.75
N VAL A 178 6.83 9.32 -14.58
CA VAL A 178 6.21 9.70 -15.87
C VAL A 178 7.12 9.27 -17.01
N SER A 179 6.71 8.23 -17.75
CA SER A 179 7.38 7.82 -18.97
C SER A 179 6.94 8.68 -20.17
N PRO A 180 7.74 8.77 -21.25
CA PRO A 180 7.33 9.45 -22.47
C PRO A 180 6.01 8.92 -23.05
N LEU A 181 5.80 7.59 -23.01
CA LEU A 181 4.56 6.95 -23.43
C LEU A 181 3.37 7.44 -22.60
N LEU A 182 3.53 7.54 -21.27
CA LEU A 182 2.46 8.00 -20.40
C LEU A 182 2.10 9.47 -20.69
N LEU A 183 3.09 10.32 -21.00
CA LEU A 183 2.84 11.71 -21.39
C LEU A 183 2.03 11.81 -22.70
N GLU A 184 2.38 10.99 -23.72
CA GLU A 184 1.61 10.90 -24.96
C GLU A 184 0.17 10.44 -24.70
N LYS A 185 -0.01 9.47 -23.80
CA LYS A 185 -1.35 9.01 -23.38
C LYS A 185 -2.15 10.10 -22.69
N TYR A 186 -1.55 10.91 -21.82
CA TYR A 186 -2.24 12.06 -21.20
C TYR A 186 -2.70 13.09 -22.25
N LEU A 187 -1.87 13.37 -23.26
CA LEU A 187 -2.24 14.27 -24.36
C LEU A 187 -3.41 13.72 -25.18
N ALA A 188 -3.40 12.42 -25.49
CA ALA A 188 -4.50 11.76 -26.18
C ALA A 188 -5.79 11.77 -25.34
N ALA A 189 -5.68 11.41 -24.05
CA ALA A 189 -6.78 11.39 -23.10
C ALA A 189 -7.44 12.77 -22.97
N ALA A 190 -6.64 13.82 -22.80
CA ALA A 190 -7.16 15.18 -22.67
C ALA A 190 -8.02 15.61 -23.86
N ARG A 191 -7.58 15.32 -25.09
CA ARG A 191 -8.35 15.62 -26.31
C ARG A 191 -9.62 14.79 -26.40
N GLU A 192 -9.55 13.51 -26.05
CA GLU A 192 -10.71 12.61 -26.09
C GLU A 192 -11.78 13.02 -25.06
N ILE A 193 -11.36 13.25 -23.82
CA ILE A 193 -12.23 13.67 -22.70
C ILE A 193 -12.96 14.95 -23.08
N VAL A 194 -12.21 15.96 -23.51
CA VAL A 194 -12.78 17.26 -23.88
C VAL A 194 -13.73 17.13 -25.08
N SER A 195 -13.37 16.34 -26.10
CA SER A 195 -14.23 16.11 -27.27
C SER A 195 -15.55 15.42 -26.92
N LYS A 196 -15.54 14.55 -25.89
CA LYS A 196 -16.73 13.88 -25.37
C LYS A 196 -17.57 14.78 -24.45
N ALA A 197 -16.91 15.58 -23.61
CA ALA A 197 -17.56 16.33 -22.54
C ALA A 197 -18.03 17.73 -22.96
N VAL A 198 -17.21 18.49 -23.70
CA VAL A 198 -17.50 19.88 -24.04
C VAL A 198 -18.48 19.94 -25.21
N PRO A 199 -19.66 20.57 -25.06
CA PRO A 199 -20.65 20.68 -26.12
C PRO A 199 -20.10 21.40 -27.35
N LYS A 200 -20.41 20.88 -28.55
CA LYS A 200 -19.97 21.49 -29.82
C LYS A 200 -20.68 22.80 -30.14
N GLU A 201 -21.87 23.00 -29.58
CA GLU A 201 -22.69 24.19 -29.72
C GLU A 201 -23.30 24.57 -28.36
N ALA A 202 -23.28 25.85 -28.03
CA ALA A 202 -23.98 26.39 -26.87
C ALA A 202 -25.52 26.28 -27.06
N THR A 203 -26.10 25.21 -26.51
CA THR A 203 -27.54 24.87 -26.57
C THR A 203 -28.16 24.83 -25.17
N PRO A 204 -29.50 24.92 -25.02
CA PRO A 204 -30.16 24.66 -23.75
C PRO A 204 -29.77 23.29 -23.20
N GLY A 205 -29.21 23.22 -21.99
CA GLY A 205 -28.57 22.03 -21.43
C GLY A 205 -27.03 22.05 -21.38
N SER A 206 -26.37 23.07 -21.95
CA SER A 206 -24.91 23.27 -21.89
C SER A 206 -24.46 24.31 -20.86
N GLU A 207 -25.35 24.74 -19.96
CA GLU A 207 -25.14 25.86 -19.04
C GLU A 207 -23.98 25.63 -18.06
N GLU A 208 -23.64 24.37 -17.77
CA GLU A 208 -22.48 24.00 -16.96
C GLU A 208 -21.15 24.48 -17.60
N PHE A 209 -21.05 24.39 -18.93
CA PHE A 209 -19.87 24.83 -19.68
C PHE A 209 -20.01 26.27 -20.18
N PHE A 210 -21.20 26.65 -20.65
CA PHE A 210 -21.49 27.94 -21.27
C PHE A 210 -22.74 28.59 -20.62
N PRO A 211 -22.61 29.18 -19.42
CA PRO A 211 -23.76 29.65 -18.63
C PRO A 211 -24.49 30.86 -19.23
N ARG A 212 -23.92 31.51 -20.25
CA ARG A 212 -24.47 32.69 -20.92
C ARG A 212 -24.26 32.60 -22.44
N PRO A 213 -25.09 33.29 -23.25
CA PRO A 213 -24.89 33.36 -24.68
C PRO A 213 -23.51 33.91 -25.03
N ILE A 214 -22.86 33.32 -26.05
CA ILE A 214 -21.53 33.72 -26.49
C ILE A 214 -21.59 35.18 -27.03
N PRO A 215 -20.81 36.12 -26.44
CA PRO A 215 -20.85 37.51 -26.86
C PRO A 215 -20.45 37.73 -28.33
N LYS A 216 -20.95 38.83 -28.91
CA LYS A 216 -20.49 39.35 -30.19
C LYS A 216 -19.25 40.24 -29.96
N GLY A 217 -18.26 40.15 -30.86
CA GLY A 217 -17.02 40.93 -30.81
C GLY A 217 -15.86 40.20 -30.12
N ALA A 218 -14.65 40.34 -30.68
CA ALA A 218 -13.47 39.57 -30.27
C ALA A 218 -13.09 39.79 -28.79
N SER A 219 -13.03 41.04 -28.33
CA SER A 219 -12.68 41.37 -26.95
C SER A 219 -13.68 40.80 -25.93
N ALA A 220 -14.99 40.91 -26.21
CA ALA A 220 -16.02 40.36 -25.33
C ALA A 220 -16.00 38.82 -25.30
N ARG A 221 -15.69 38.17 -26.43
CA ARG A 221 -15.48 36.71 -26.47
C ARG A 221 -14.28 36.27 -25.66
N ARG A 222 -13.13 36.95 -25.80
CA ARG A 222 -11.93 36.64 -25.01
C ARG A 222 -12.19 36.79 -23.52
N ALA A 223 -12.83 37.88 -23.11
CA ALA A 223 -13.20 38.10 -21.71
C ALA A 223 -14.14 37.00 -21.18
N TYR A 224 -15.07 36.52 -22.01
CA TYR A 224 -15.95 35.42 -21.65
C TYR A 224 -15.20 34.08 -21.51
N ALA A 225 -14.36 33.74 -22.49
CA ALA A 225 -13.50 32.55 -22.44
C ALA A 225 -12.60 32.56 -21.20
N ARG A 226 -11.98 33.71 -20.90
CA ARG A 226 -11.18 33.89 -19.68
C ARG A 226 -11.96 33.57 -18.41
N GLY A 227 -13.22 34.02 -18.30
CA GLY A 227 -14.07 33.74 -17.16
C GLY A 227 -14.40 32.25 -16.99
N ILE A 228 -14.68 31.55 -18.09
CA ILE A 228 -14.92 30.09 -18.10
C ILE A 228 -13.65 29.35 -17.69
N LEU A 229 -12.54 29.64 -18.38
CA LEU A 229 -11.26 28.97 -18.19
C LEU A 229 -10.66 29.24 -16.82
N SER A 230 -10.89 30.42 -16.23
CA SER A 230 -10.49 30.71 -14.85
C SER A 230 -11.17 29.78 -13.85
N LYS A 231 -12.49 29.60 -13.94
CA LYS A 231 -13.23 28.71 -13.04
C LYS A 231 -12.81 27.25 -13.22
N PHE A 232 -12.72 26.81 -14.47
CA PHE A 232 -12.31 25.45 -14.81
C PHE A 232 -10.89 25.16 -14.33
N ALA A 233 -9.92 26.02 -14.65
CA ALA A 233 -8.53 25.82 -14.27
C ALA A 233 -8.34 25.89 -12.75
N SER A 234 -9.12 26.72 -12.03
CA SER A 234 -9.06 26.74 -10.57
C SER A 234 -9.50 25.44 -9.93
N ARG A 235 -10.57 24.84 -10.43
CA ARG A 235 -11.01 23.50 -10.01
C ARG A 235 -9.98 22.44 -10.37
N ALA A 236 -9.49 22.44 -11.62
CA ALA A 236 -8.54 21.44 -12.11
C ALA A 236 -7.18 21.49 -11.41
N TYR A 237 -6.63 22.69 -11.16
CA TYR A 237 -5.37 22.88 -10.43
C TYR A 237 -5.54 22.90 -8.91
N ARG A 238 -6.80 22.76 -8.47
CA ARG A 238 -7.24 22.72 -7.09
C ARG A 238 -6.91 23.95 -6.25
N ARG A 239 -6.78 25.10 -6.90
CA ARG A 239 -6.48 26.40 -6.27
C ARG A 239 -6.76 27.57 -7.21
N PRO A 240 -6.85 28.81 -6.70
CA PRO A 240 -6.98 30.00 -7.53
C PRO A 240 -5.83 30.09 -8.56
N VAL A 241 -6.20 30.48 -9.79
CA VAL A 241 -5.25 30.63 -10.88
C VAL A 241 -4.97 32.11 -11.10
N ASP A 242 -3.70 32.45 -11.30
CA ASP A 242 -3.27 33.83 -11.49
C ASP A 242 -3.76 34.42 -12.83
N SER A 243 -3.72 35.75 -12.92
CA SER A 243 -4.18 36.48 -14.09
C SER A 243 -3.41 36.17 -15.37
N ASN A 244 -2.13 35.81 -15.27
CA ASN A 244 -1.29 35.56 -16.44
C ASN A 244 -1.61 34.19 -17.02
N THR A 245 -1.75 33.17 -16.16
CA THR A 245 -2.18 31.83 -16.57
C THR A 245 -3.57 31.88 -17.21
N THR A 246 -4.52 32.60 -16.61
CA THR A 246 -5.88 32.73 -17.18
C THR A 246 -5.92 33.50 -18.50
N GLU A 247 -5.10 34.54 -18.66
CA GLU A 247 -4.97 35.25 -19.94
C GLU A 247 -4.34 34.36 -21.00
N GLY A 248 -3.29 33.60 -20.66
CA GLY A 248 -2.65 32.66 -21.59
C GLY A 248 -3.61 31.61 -22.13
N LEU A 249 -4.45 31.04 -21.26
CA LEU A 249 -5.50 30.09 -21.66
C LEU A 249 -6.55 30.75 -22.57
N ALA A 250 -6.96 31.99 -22.28
CA ALA A 250 -7.92 32.72 -23.11
C ALA A 250 -7.35 33.05 -24.49
N LEU A 251 -6.07 33.41 -24.58
CA LEU A 251 -5.35 33.63 -25.83
C LEU A 251 -5.21 32.33 -26.64
N LEU A 252 -4.94 31.20 -25.98
CA LEU A 252 -4.93 29.89 -26.63
C LEU A 252 -6.29 29.57 -27.25
N ALA A 253 -7.38 29.73 -26.49
CA ALA A 253 -8.72 29.51 -27.00
C ALA A 253 -9.03 30.41 -28.21
N GLU A 254 -8.66 31.68 -28.15
CA GLU A 254 -8.82 32.62 -29.25
C GLU A 254 -8.03 32.26 -30.49
N SER A 255 -6.82 31.74 -30.32
CA SER A 255 -5.98 31.31 -31.44
C SER A 255 -6.63 30.18 -32.25
N VAL A 256 -7.55 29.41 -31.65
CA VAL A 256 -8.31 28.34 -32.30
C VAL A 256 -9.60 28.88 -32.91
N TYR A 257 -10.45 29.55 -32.12
CA TYR A 257 -11.75 30.00 -32.61
C TYR A 257 -11.70 31.17 -33.61
N SER A 258 -10.54 31.81 -33.76
CA SER A 258 -10.32 32.87 -34.76
C SER A 258 -9.85 32.32 -36.10
N GLN A 259 -9.51 31.03 -36.21
CA GLN A 259 -9.15 30.40 -37.47
C GLN A 259 -10.37 30.15 -38.35
N PRO A 260 -10.21 30.07 -39.68
CA PRO A 260 -11.28 29.66 -40.58
C PRO A 260 -11.87 28.30 -40.18
N GLY A 261 -13.18 28.26 -39.91
CA GLY A 261 -13.87 27.05 -39.45
C GLY A 261 -13.78 26.77 -37.95
N GLY A 262 -13.06 27.58 -37.18
CA GLY A 262 -13.00 27.47 -35.72
C GLY A 262 -14.30 27.91 -35.04
N THR A 263 -14.66 27.23 -33.95
CA THR A 263 -15.80 27.59 -33.08
C THR A 263 -15.31 28.03 -31.71
N PHE A 264 -16.07 28.89 -31.04
CA PHE A 264 -15.72 29.39 -29.69
C PHE A 264 -15.59 28.23 -28.71
N GLU A 265 -16.53 27.30 -28.77
CA GLU A 265 -16.59 26.06 -28.00
C GLU A 265 -15.35 25.21 -28.25
N GLY A 266 -14.93 25.04 -29.52
CA GLY A 266 -13.71 24.33 -29.89
C GLY A 266 -12.43 24.97 -29.34
N GLY A 267 -12.37 26.31 -29.30
CA GLY A 267 -11.24 27.01 -28.68
C GLY A 267 -11.20 26.85 -27.16
N VAL A 268 -12.35 26.95 -26.48
CA VAL A 268 -12.43 26.71 -25.03
C VAL A 268 -12.07 25.26 -24.71
N ALA A 269 -12.55 24.30 -25.51
CA ALA A 269 -12.19 22.89 -25.43
C ALA A 269 -10.67 22.68 -25.52
N GLU A 270 -9.99 23.24 -26.54
CA GLU A 270 -8.54 23.10 -26.67
C GLU A 270 -7.79 23.67 -25.45
N ALA A 271 -8.24 24.81 -24.91
CA ALA A 271 -7.66 25.36 -23.69
C ALA A 271 -7.91 24.49 -22.45
N MET A 272 -9.07 23.83 -22.33
CA MET A 272 -9.33 22.83 -21.30
C MET A 272 -8.42 21.60 -21.45
N ALA A 273 -8.18 21.14 -22.68
CA ALA A 273 -7.24 20.04 -22.94
C ALA A 273 -5.81 20.42 -22.50
N ALA A 274 -5.38 21.65 -22.76
CA ALA A 274 -4.09 22.15 -22.28
C ALA A 274 -3.99 22.11 -20.74
N VAL A 275 -5.06 22.48 -20.03
CA VAL A 275 -5.13 22.38 -18.55
C VAL A 275 -4.96 20.93 -18.09
N LEU A 276 -5.60 19.95 -18.73
CA LEU A 276 -5.49 18.52 -18.36
C LEU A 276 -4.12 17.90 -18.64
N THR A 277 -3.26 18.58 -19.39
CA THR A 277 -1.90 18.12 -19.72
C THR A 277 -0.84 18.88 -18.94
N SER A 278 -1.25 19.88 -18.16
CA SER A 278 -0.37 20.69 -17.33
C SER A 278 0.15 19.88 -16.14
N PRO A 279 1.43 20.05 -15.76
CA PRO A 279 1.95 19.51 -14.51
C PRO A 279 1.10 19.90 -13.29
N ARG A 280 0.51 21.10 -13.28
CA ARG A 280 -0.35 21.57 -12.17
C ARG A 280 -1.68 20.81 -12.05
N PHE A 281 -2.11 20.14 -13.12
CA PHE A 281 -3.25 19.24 -13.06
C PHE A 281 -2.81 17.81 -12.70
N LEU A 282 -1.77 17.32 -13.38
CA LEU A 282 -1.29 15.94 -13.24
C LEU A 282 -0.64 15.69 -11.89
N PHE A 283 -0.01 16.69 -11.29
CA PHE A 283 0.66 16.61 -10.00
C PHE A 283 -0.09 17.38 -8.92
N ARG A 284 0.04 16.88 -7.69
CA ARG A 284 -0.43 17.55 -6.47
C ARG A 284 0.77 18.20 -5.83
N GLU A 285 0.75 19.52 -5.82
CA GLU A 285 1.79 20.35 -5.26
C GLU A 285 1.32 20.85 -3.89
N ASP A 286 2.17 20.71 -2.88
CA ASP A 286 1.94 21.24 -1.54
C ASP A 286 2.59 22.62 -1.43
N PHE A 287 1.82 23.60 -0.96
CA PHE A 287 2.27 24.95 -0.72
C PHE A 287 2.11 25.29 0.76
N THR A 288 3.01 26.14 1.27
CA THR A 288 2.99 26.59 2.65
C THR A 288 2.42 28.00 2.76
N GLU A 289 1.85 28.28 3.92
CA GLU A 289 1.68 29.66 4.36
C GLU A 289 3.06 30.30 4.52
N ARG A 290 3.17 31.62 4.28
CA ARG A 290 4.38 32.36 4.62
C ARG A 290 4.47 32.45 6.15
N THR A 291 5.15 31.50 6.77
CA THR A 291 5.32 31.47 8.22
C THR A 291 6.40 32.45 8.70
N SER A 292 6.33 32.80 9.97
CA SER A 292 7.34 33.58 10.70
C SER A 292 8.73 32.94 10.58
N GLU A 293 9.77 33.76 10.42
CA GLU A 293 11.16 33.40 10.08
C GLU A 293 11.88 32.38 11.01
N ASN A 294 11.23 31.86 12.06
CA ASN A 294 11.87 31.09 13.15
C ASN A 294 11.32 29.67 13.40
N SER A 295 10.54 29.06 12.50
CA SER A 295 10.14 27.65 12.62
C SER A 295 10.80 26.79 11.54
N ASP A 296 11.37 25.64 11.93
CA ASP A 296 11.93 24.66 10.99
C ASP A 296 10.83 24.01 10.10
N TYR A 297 9.57 24.09 10.53
CA TYR A 297 8.40 23.53 9.85
C TYR A 297 7.35 24.61 9.57
N ALA A 298 6.73 24.57 8.39
CA ALA A 298 5.67 25.49 7.99
C ALA A 298 4.34 24.76 7.79
N GLU A 299 3.26 25.44 8.17
CA GLU A 299 1.89 24.98 7.88
C GLU A 299 1.62 25.06 6.38
N LEU A 300 0.91 24.06 5.87
CA LEU A 300 0.37 24.07 4.51
C LEU A 300 -0.66 25.19 4.33
N ASP A 301 -0.82 25.72 3.13
CA ASP A 301 -1.99 26.57 2.86
C ASP A 301 -3.28 25.73 2.85
N ASP A 302 -4.41 26.37 3.12
CA ASP A 302 -5.69 25.65 3.23
C ASP A 302 -6.12 24.96 1.92
N TYR A 303 -5.63 25.40 0.75
CA TYR A 303 -5.89 24.72 -0.52
C TYR A 303 -5.14 23.39 -0.63
N SER A 304 -3.89 23.36 -0.18
CA SER A 304 -3.07 22.15 -0.10
C SER A 304 -3.68 21.18 0.91
N LEU A 305 -4.13 21.69 2.07
CA LEU A 305 -4.84 20.89 3.07
C LEU A 305 -6.16 20.32 2.54
N ALA A 306 -6.97 21.14 1.85
CA ALA A 306 -8.21 20.68 1.20
C ALA A 306 -7.93 19.56 0.20
N THR A 307 -6.87 19.71 -0.60
CA THR A 307 -6.44 18.71 -1.58
C THR A 307 -5.97 17.42 -0.90
N ARG A 308 -5.16 17.50 0.15
CA ARG A 308 -4.75 16.31 0.91
C ARG A 308 -5.96 15.58 1.48
N LEU A 309 -6.91 16.31 2.09
CA LEU A 309 -8.12 15.74 2.68
C LEU A 309 -9.03 15.07 1.63
N SER A 310 -9.27 15.74 0.49
CA SER A 310 -10.15 15.21 -0.56
C SER A 310 -9.58 13.97 -1.25
N TYR A 311 -8.28 13.93 -1.52
CA TYR A 311 -7.66 12.76 -2.15
C TYR A 311 -7.46 11.61 -1.18
N PHE A 312 -7.23 11.90 0.11
CA PHE A 312 -7.19 10.87 1.14
C PHE A 312 -8.56 10.17 1.28
N LEU A 313 -9.65 10.92 1.42
CA LEU A 313 -10.97 10.33 1.74
C LEU A 313 -11.80 9.94 0.51
N TRP A 314 -11.66 10.70 -0.59
CA TRP A 314 -12.53 10.57 -1.77
C TRP A 314 -11.75 10.25 -3.06
N SER A 315 -10.41 10.21 -3.01
CA SER A 315 -9.56 9.98 -4.19
C SER A 315 -9.91 10.88 -5.39
N THR A 316 -10.26 12.13 -5.12
CA THR A 316 -10.68 13.12 -6.13
C THR A 316 -10.46 14.55 -5.60
N MET A 317 -10.68 15.55 -6.46
CA MET A 317 -10.52 16.97 -6.13
C MET A 317 -11.46 17.43 -4.99
N PRO A 318 -11.13 18.53 -4.29
CA PRO A 318 -12.00 19.11 -3.27
C PRO A 318 -13.35 19.54 -3.86
N ASP A 319 -14.42 19.49 -3.06
CA ASP A 319 -15.70 20.04 -3.47
C ASP A 319 -15.80 21.55 -3.17
N GLU A 320 -16.91 22.16 -3.58
CA GLU A 320 -17.11 23.61 -3.47
C GLU A 320 -17.01 24.11 -2.02
N GLU A 321 -17.48 23.31 -1.05
CA GLU A 321 -17.42 23.67 0.37
C GLU A 321 -15.98 23.71 0.88
N LEU A 322 -15.16 22.70 0.55
CA LEU A 322 -13.73 22.71 0.87
C LEU A 322 -13.00 23.86 0.17
N PHE A 323 -13.32 24.13 -1.10
CA PHE A 323 -12.76 25.26 -1.84
C PHE A 323 -13.08 26.61 -1.17
N GLN A 324 -14.33 26.79 -0.74
CA GLN A 324 -14.77 28.01 -0.11
C GLN A 324 -14.10 28.21 1.26
N LEU A 325 -14.05 27.17 2.08
CA LEU A 325 -13.36 27.21 3.37
C LEU A 325 -11.87 27.53 3.20
N ALA A 326 -11.22 26.93 2.19
CA ALA A 326 -9.83 27.23 1.87
C ALA A 326 -9.62 28.66 1.37
N ALA A 327 -10.55 29.18 0.56
CA ALA A 327 -10.51 30.57 0.11
C ALA A 327 -10.66 31.59 1.25
N GLU A 328 -11.38 31.21 2.30
CA GLU A 328 -11.59 32.02 3.50
C GLU A 328 -10.51 31.82 4.58
N ASN A 329 -9.57 30.89 4.39
CA ASN A 329 -8.60 30.42 5.41
C ASN A 329 -9.28 29.94 6.70
N LYS A 330 -10.39 29.22 6.56
CA LYS A 330 -11.20 28.67 7.67
C LYS A 330 -11.24 27.15 7.69
N LEU A 331 -10.52 26.47 6.80
CA LEU A 331 -10.63 25.02 6.69
C LEU A 331 -10.14 24.34 7.97
N ARG A 332 -8.99 24.77 8.51
CA ARG A 332 -8.39 24.21 9.74
C ARG A 332 -9.34 24.28 10.93
N GLU A 333 -10.01 25.43 11.13
CA GLU A 333 -11.00 25.63 12.19
C GLU A 333 -12.23 24.71 12.05
N ASN A 334 -12.51 24.27 10.83
CA ASN A 334 -13.69 23.45 10.49
C ASN A 334 -13.34 21.99 10.19
N LEU A 335 -12.09 21.55 10.39
CA LEU A 335 -11.63 20.19 10.07
C LEU A 335 -12.51 19.10 10.69
N PRO A 336 -12.88 19.13 11.98
CA PRO A 336 -13.71 18.07 12.58
C PRO A 336 -15.06 17.92 11.88
N ALA A 337 -15.72 19.04 11.55
CA ALA A 337 -17.01 19.03 10.86
C ALA A 337 -16.87 18.54 9.42
N GLN A 338 -15.80 18.92 8.72
CA GLN A 338 -15.52 18.47 7.36
C GLN A 338 -15.17 16.97 7.32
N LEU A 339 -14.38 16.46 8.27
CA LEU A 339 -14.10 15.04 8.42
C LEU A 339 -15.39 14.22 8.56
N GLU A 340 -16.27 14.61 9.48
CA GLU A 340 -17.55 13.92 9.69
C GLU A 340 -18.43 13.95 8.43
N ARG A 341 -18.55 15.11 7.78
CA ARG A 341 -19.29 15.30 6.53
C ARG A 341 -18.74 14.40 5.42
N MET A 342 -17.42 14.36 5.28
CA MET A 342 -16.76 13.65 4.21
C MET A 342 -16.83 12.14 4.38
N LEU A 343 -16.71 11.62 5.61
CA LEU A 343 -16.85 10.19 5.91
C LEU A 343 -18.30 9.70 5.73
N LYS A 344 -19.29 10.57 5.90
CA LYS A 344 -20.72 10.25 5.64
C LYS A 344 -21.09 10.32 4.16
N SER A 345 -20.28 10.97 3.34
CA SER A 345 -20.52 11.10 1.89
C SER A 345 -20.40 9.76 1.18
N GLY A 346 -21.23 9.55 0.15
CA GLY A 346 -21.10 8.39 -0.74
C GLY A 346 -19.73 8.29 -1.43
N LYS A 347 -18.99 9.41 -1.54
CA LYS A 347 -17.62 9.41 -2.08
C LYS A 347 -16.60 8.68 -1.15
N ALA A 348 -16.90 8.52 0.14
CA ALA A 348 -16.02 7.81 1.08
C ALA A 348 -15.86 6.32 0.75
N ILE A 349 -16.69 5.76 -0.12
CA ILE A 349 -16.49 4.41 -0.66
C ILE A 349 -15.14 4.26 -1.36
N GLU A 350 -14.58 5.35 -1.89
CA GLU A 350 -13.26 5.34 -2.51
C GLU A 350 -12.15 5.04 -1.50
N LEU A 351 -12.24 5.51 -0.25
CA LEU A 351 -11.32 5.10 0.81
C LEU A 351 -11.36 3.57 0.98
N THR A 352 -12.54 2.97 1.07
CA THR A 352 -12.68 1.50 1.17
C THR A 352 -12.08 0.79 -0.03
N ARG A 353 -12.48 1.16 -1.25
CA ARG A 353 -12.03 0.50 -2.48
C ARG A 353 -10.53 0.67 -2.72
N ASN A 354 -9.95 1.80 -2.35
CA ASN A 354 -8.57 2.17 -2.65
C ASN A 354 -7.60 1.85 -1.52
N PHE A 355 -7.93 2.17 -0.28
CA PHE A 355 -7.10 1.82 0.86
C PHE A 355 -7.26 0.33 1.22
N ALA A 356 -8.45 -0.11 1.65
CA ALA A 356 -8.63 -1.49 2.11
C ALA A 356 -8.43 -2.50 0.97
N GLY A 357 -8.84 -2.14 -0.26
CA GLY A 357 -8.63 -3.00 -1.42
C GLY A 357 -7.17 -3.29 -1.77
N GLN A 358 -6.26 -2.38 -1.43
CA GLN A 358 -4.82 -2.54 -1.64
C GLN A 358 -4.13 -3.10 -0.39
N TRP A 359 -4.42 -2.51 0.78
CA TRP A 359 -3.87 -2.96 2.05
C TRP A 359 -4.20 -4.43 2.33
N LEU A 360 -5.46 -4.84 2.16
CA LEU A 360 -5.88 -6.23 2.36
C LEU A 360 -5.82 -7.06 1.08
N ARG A 361 -5.26 -6.50 0.00
CA ARG A 361 -5.09 -7.14 -1.31
C ARG A 361 -6.38 -7.73 -1.89
N SER A 362 -7.55 -7.17 -1.55
CA SER A 362 -8.83 -7.71 -1.99
C SER A 362 -9.05 -7.59 -3.50
N ARG A 363 -8.33 -6.70 -4.17
CA ARG A 363 -8.34 -6.54 -5.63
C ARG A 363 -7.67 -7.72 -6.35
N ASP A 364 -6.72 -8.38 -5.72
CA ASP A 364 -5.92 -9.45 -6.33
C ASP A 364 -6.77 -10.70 -6.63
N ILE A 365 -7.89 -10.87 -5.92
CA ILE A 365 -8.83 -11.98 -6.13
C ILE A 365 -9.40 -12.01 -7.55
N GLU A 366 -9.43 -10.88 -8.27
CA GLU A 366 -9.91 -10.83 -9.65
C GLU A 366 -8.95 -11.52 -10.63
N TYR A 367 -7.67 -11.66 -10.25
CA TYR A 367 -6.60 -12.14 -11.15
C TYR A 367 -5.93 -13.43 -10.65
N VAL A 368 -6.10 -13.80 -9.37
CA VAL A 368 -5.47 -15.01 -8.83
C VAL A 368 -5.96 -16.28 -9.54
N ILE A 369 -5.03 -17.09 -10.02
CA ILE A 369 -5.34 -18.35 -10.71
C ILE A 369 -5.46 -19.44 -9.66
N ILE A 370 -6.64 -20.05 -9.53
CA ILE A 370 -6.90 -21.19 -8.66
C ILE A 370 -7.58 -22.30 -9.47
N ASN A 371 -7.02 -23.50 -9.43
CA ASN A 371 -7.51 -24.71 -10.05
C ASN A 371 -8.34 -25.49 -9.03
N GLY A 372 -9.61 -25.11 -8.91
CA GLY A 372 -10.56 -25.72 -7.97
C GLY A 372 -10.59 -27.26 -8.03
N PRO A 373 -10.60 -27.88 -9.23
CA PRO A 373 -10.53 -29.34 -9.34
C PRO A 373 -9.31 -30.00 -8.70
N GLU A 374 -8.12 -29.40 -8.77
CA GLU A 374 -6.92 -29.94 -8.09
C GLU A 374 -7.00 -29.70 -6.58
N VAL A 375 -7.45 -28.51 -6.15
CA VAL A 375 -7.61 -28.16 -4.73
C VAL A 375 -8.52 -29.18 -4.01
N ILE A 376 -9.71 -29.45 -4.56
CA ILE A 376 -10.65 -30.41 -3.95
C ILE A 376 -10.07 -31.84 -3.96
N ARG A 377 -9.23 -32.18 -4.95
CA ARG A 377 -8.54 -33.48 -4.99
C ARG A 377 -7.49 -33.64 -3.90
N HIS A 378 -6.88 -32.55 -3.44
CA HIS A 378 -5.97 -32.58 -2.30
C HIS A 378 -6.73 -32.80 -1.00
N ASP A 379 -7.93 -32.21 -0.86
CA ASP A 379 -8.70 -32.32 0.38
C ASP A 379 -9.28 -33.73 0.62
N ILE A 380 -9.54 -34.49 -0.44
CA ILE A 380 -10.05 -35.87 -0.35
C ILE A 380 -8.91 -36.91 -0.38
N SER A 381 -9.15 -38.07 0.26
CA SER A 381 -8.27 -39.22 0.13
C SER A 381 -8.13 -39.63 -1.35
N PRO A 382 -6.94 -40.09 -1.81
CA PRO A 382 -6.76 -40.59 -3.16
C PRO A 382 -7.79 -41.69 -3.45
N ASP A 383 -8.77 -41.39 -4.30
CA ASP A 383 -9.78 -42.38 -4.69
C ASP A 383 -9.10 -43.41 -5.60
N VAL A 384 -8.64 -44.50 -4.98
CA VAL A 384 -8.04 -45.65 -5.65
C VAL A 384 -8.98 -46.20 -6.73
N ASP A 385 -10.29 -46.04 -6.57
CA ASP A 385 -11.28 -46.46 -7.55
C ASP A 385 -11.33 -45.51 -8.76
N LEU A 386 -11.29 -44.20 -8.56
CA LEU A 386 -11.22 -43.22 -9.65
C LEU A 386 -9.98 -43.42 -10.54
N ASP A 387 -8.84 -43.71 -9.92
CA ASP A 387 -7.58 -43.91 -10.62
C ASP A 387 -7.56 -45.22 -11.44
N LYS A 388 -8.21 -46.27 -10.91
CA LYS A 388 -8.52 -47.51 -11.65
C LYS A 388 -9.47 -47.22 -12.82
N LYS A 389 -10.54 -46.46 -12.60
CA LYS A 389 -11.50 -46.05 -13.65
C LYS A 389 -10.82 -45.24 -14.75
N ARG A 390 -9.91 -44.31 -14.42
CA ARG A 390 -9.13 -43.54 -15.42
C ARG A 390 -8.22 -44.42 -16.27
N LYS A 391 -7.56 -45.41 -15.67
CA LYS A 391 -6.75 -46.40 -16.39
C LYS A 391 -7.62 -47.27 -17.29
N ARG A 392 -8.77 -47.73 -16.79
CA ARG A 392 -9.75 -48.54 -17.55
C ARG A 392 -10.34 -47.76 -18.73
N PHE A 393 -10.76 -46.52 -18.50
CA PHE A 393 -11.23 -45.61 -19.56
C PHE A 393 -10.19 -45.42 -20.66
N ARG A 394 -8.92 -45.15 -20.31
CA ARG A 394 -7.83 -45.03 -21.29
C ARG A 394 -7.58 -46.31 -22.06
N HIS A 395 -7.74 -47.47 -21.42
CA HIS A 395 -7.61 -48.77 -22.08
C HIS A 395 -8.76 -49.00 -23.08
N LEU A 396 -10.01 -48.83 -22.65
CA LEU A 396 -11.19 -48.98 -23.51
C LEU A 396 -11.14 -48.04 -24.73
N ARG A 397 -10.69 -46.78 -24.54
CA ARG A 397 -10.57 -45.79 -25.62
C ARG A 397 -9.44 -46.08 -26.63
N ARG A 398 -8.56 -47.04 -26.35
CA ARG A 398 -7.51 -47.50 -27.28
C ARG A 398 -7.97 -48.66 -28.16
N ILE A 399 -9.08 -49.31 -27.81
CA ILE A 399 -9.67 -50.39 -28.63
C ILE A 399 -10.37 -49.72 -29.82
N PRO A 400 -10.07 -50.11 -31.07
CA PRO A 400 -10.80 -49.61 -32.23
C PRO A 400 -12.30 -49.92 -32.14
N ASP A 401 -13.17 -49.00 -32.56
CA ASP A 401 -14.63 -49.16 -32.44
C ASP A 401 -15.18 -50.43 -33.12
N ALA A 402 -14.48 -50.94 -34.13
CA ALA A 402 -14.81 -52.17 -34.85
C ALA A 402 -14.51 -53.45 -34.04
N ASP A 403 -13.55 -53.38 -33.10
CA ASP A 403 -13.08 -54.50 -32.29
C ASP A 403 -13.67 -54.49 -30.86
N MET A 404 -14.44 -53.46 -30.52
CA MET A 404 -15.00 -53.27 -29.19
C MET A 404 -16.30 -54.07 -29.01
N THR A 405 -16.34 -54.91 -27.98
CA THR A 405 -17.54 -55.70 -27.63
C THR A 405 -18.68 -54.80 -27.14
N VAL A 406 -19.92 -55.31 -27.19
CA VAL A 406 -21.10 -54.58 -26.68
C VAL A 406 -20.95 -54.21 -25.20
N VAL A 407 -20.41 -55.13 -24.39
CA VAL A 407 -20.18 -54.93 -22.96
C VAL A 407 -19.12 -53.84 -22.72
N GLU A 408 -18.02 -53.85 -23.48
CA GLU A 408 -16.97 -52.82 -23.36
C GLU A 408 -17.47 -51.43 -23.78
N ARG A 409 -18.37 -51.37 -24.77
CA ARG A 409 -19.01 -50.13 -25.22
C ARG A 409 -19.94 -49.56 -24.16
N GLU A 410 -20.75 -50.41 -23.52
CA GLU A 410 -21.61 -50.03 -22.40
C GLU A 410 -20.78 -49.58 -21.17
N GLU A 411 -19.68 -50.27 -20.88
CA GLU A 411 -18.76 -49.91 -19.80
C GLU A 411 -18.09 -48.54 -20.06
N LEU A 412 -17.61 -48.31 -21.28
CA LEU A 412 -16.99 -47.04 -21.68
C LEU A 412 -17.97 -45.88 -21.46
N GLU A 413 -19.23 -46.05 -21.87
CA GLU A 413 -20.24 -45.00 -21.78
C GLU A 413 -20.69 -44.75 -20.34
N LYS A 414 -20.79 -45.79 -19.51
CA LYS A 414 -21.02 -45.63 -18.07
C LYS A 414 -19.87 -44.86 -17.39
N ILE A 415 -18.61 -45.23 -17.66
CA ILE A 415 -17.45 -44.52 -17.11
C ILE A 415 -17.42 -43.06 -17.61
N ARG A 416 -17.81 -42.83 -18.87
CA ARG A 416 -17.90 -41.49 -19.46
C ARG A 416 -18.95 -40.64 -18.75
N GLU A 417 -20.15 -41.17 -18.49
CA GLU A 417 -21.20 -40.48 -17.75
C GLU A 417 -20.77 -40.16 -16.31
N GLU A 418 -20.10 -41.10 -15.63
CA GLU A 418 -19.53 -40.87 -14.30
C GLU A 418 -18.49 -39.74 -14.34
N PHE A 419 -17.61 -39.72 -15.34
CA PHE A 419 -16.64 -38.64 -15.53
C PHE A 419 -17.27 -37.29 -15.90
N ILE A 420 -18.38 -37.28 -16.65
CA ILE A 420 -19.11 -36.04 -16.94
C ILE A 420 -19.73 -35.48 -15.65
N LYS A 421 -20.40 -36.32 -14.86
CA LYS A 421 -20.98 -35.92 -13.56
C LYS A 421 -19.89 -35.46 -12.59
N PHE A 422 -18.77 -36.17 -12.56
CA PHE A 422 -17.59 -35.78 -11.81
C PHE A 422 -17.10 -34.41 -12.26
N LYS A 423 -16.84 -34.21 -13.57
CA LYS A 423 -16.41 -32.93 -14.13
C LYS A 423 -17.37 -31.78 -13.77
N GLN A 424 -18.68 -31.98 -13.92
CA GLN A 424 -19.69 -31.00 -13.55
C GLN A 424 -19.70 -30.67 -12.05
N HIS A 425 -19.46 -31.68 -11.20
CA HIS A 425 -19.28 -31.47 -9.77
C HIS A 425 -18.05 -30.60 -9.48
N PHE A 426 -16.91 -30.84 -10.13
CA PHE A 426 -15.70 -30.02 -9.92
C PHE A 426 -15.77 -28.62 -10.54
N GLU A 427 -16.42 -28.47 -11.69
CA GLU A 427 -16.71 -27.16 -12.30
C GLU A 427 -17.56 -26.26 -11.38
N SER A 428 -18.38 -26.85 -10.51
CA SER A 428 -19.15 -26.08 -9.52
C SER A 428 -18.29 -25.39 -8.46
N TYR A 429 -17.02 -25.79 -8.30
CA TYR A 429 -16.05 -25.18 -7.38
C TYR A 429 -15.10 -24.18 -8.05
N GLU A 430 -15.33 -23.81 -9.32
CA GLU A 430 -14.53 -22.77 -9.97
C GLU A 430 -14.84 -21.38 -9.38
N LEU A 431 -13.78 -20.64 -9.05
CA LEU A 431 -13.88 -19.22 -8.72
C LEU A 431 -14.20 -18.43 -10.00
N ASN A 432 -15.46 -18.38 -10.37
CA ASN A 432 -15.93 -17.56 -11.49
C ASN A 432 -15.90 -16.06 -11.14
N ARG A 433 -16.11 -15.21 -12.15
CA ARG A 433 -16.07 -13.74 -12.01
C ARG A 433 -17.01 -13.22 -10.92
N ASP A 434 -18.24 -13.72 -10.87
CA ASP A 434 -19.26 -13.22 -9.93
C ASP A 434 -18.96 -13.64 -8.49
N LEU A 435 -18.43 -14.85 -8.28
CA LEU A 435 -18.01 -15.31 -6.96
C LEU A 435 -16.78 -14.53 -6.46
N ARG A 436 -15.80 -14.28 -7.32
CA ARG A 436 -14.64 -13.43 -7.00
C ARG A 436 -15.07 -12.01 -6.63
N HIS A 437 -16.03 -11.46 -7.37
CA HIS A 437 -16.60 -10.16 -7.07
C HIS A 437 -17.30 -10.15 -5.71
N ALA A 438 -18.10 -11.17 -5.41
CA ALA A 438 -18.77 -11.30 -4.10
C ALA A 438 -17.76 -11.43 -2.94
N MET A 439 -16.67 -12.20 -3.11
CA MET A 439 -15.57 -12.29 -2.14
C MET A 439 -14.93 -10.92 -1.90
N ARG A 440 -14.60 -10.19 -2.97
CA ARG A 440 -14.06 -8.83 -2.86
C ARG A 440 -15.03 -7.89 -2.13
N GLN A 441 -16.31 -7.94 -2.47
CA GLN A 441 -17.35 -7.12 -1.84
C GLN A 441 -17.52 -7.45 -0.35
N GLU A 442 -17.37 -8.72 0.07
CA GLU A 442 -17.39 -9.09 1.48
C GLU A 442 -16.32 -8.30 2.26
N THR A 443 -15.07 -8.31 1.79
CA THR A 443 -13.97 -7.59 2.42
C THR A 443 -14.23 -6.08 2.45
N GLU A 444 -14.65 -5.51 1.32
CA GLU A 444 -14.93 -4.07 1.21
C GLU A 444 -16.08 -3.65 2.16
N LEU A 445 -17.18 -4.41 2.23
CA LEU A 445 -18.34 -4.08 3.06
C LEU A 445 -18.06 -4.23 4.56
N VAL A 446 -17.25 -5.22 4.99
CA VAL A 446 -16.82 -5.32 6.39
C VAL A 446 -16.03 -4.07 6.78
N PHE A 447 -15.05 -3.67 5.98
CA PHE A 447 -14.26 -2.47 6.25
C PHE A 447 -15.13 -1.20 6.21
N GLU A 448 -15.98 -1.05 5.18
CA GLU A 448 -16.90 0.09 5.06
C GLU A 448 -17.80 0.20 6.28
N THR A 449 -18.37 -0.91 6.75
CA THR A 449 -19.25 -0.94 7.92
C THR A 449 -18.51 -0.49 9.17
N ILE A 450 -17.29 -0.98 9.39
CA ILE A 450 -16.46 -0.58 10.53
C ILE A 450 -16.21 0.93 10.50
N VAL A 451 -15.83 1.50 9.35
CA VAL A 451 -15.57 2.94 9.20
C VAL A 451 -16.84 3.77 9.35
N ARG A 452 -17.94 3.39 8.69
CA ARG A 452 -19.18 4.19 8.66
C ARG A 452 -19.97 4.14 9.96
N GLU A 453 -19.98 3.00 10.65
CA GLU A 453 -20.61 2.85 11.97
C GLU A 453 -19.64 3.17 13.13
N ASP A 454 -18.39 3.58 12.82
CA ASP A 454 -17.32 3.85 13.78
C ASP A 454 -17.13 2.72 14.80
N ARG A 455 -17.12 1.47 14.32
CA ARG A 455 -16.94 0.25 15.12
C ARG A 455 -15.48 0.05 15.48
N SER A 456 -15.18 -0.89 16.37
CA SER A 456 -13.77 -1.22 16.64
C SER A 456 -13.10 -1.83 15.40
N VAL A 457 -11.93 -1.33 15.03
CA VAL A 457 -11.11 -1.91 13.94
C VAL A 457 -10.65 -3.34 14.25
N LEU A 458 -10.70 -3.77 15.52
CA LEU A 458 -10.45 -5.16 15.91
C LEU A 458 -11.48 -6.13 15.32
N GLU A 459 -12.66 -5.65 14.89
CA GLU A 459 -13.63 -6.48 14.19
C GLU A 459 -13.13 -6.97 12.81
N LEU A 460 -12.07 -6.36 12.27
CA LEU A 460 -11.34 -6.88 11.11
C LEU A 460 -10.63 -8.20 11.45
N LEU A 461 -10.22 -8.42 12.70
CA LEU A 461 -9.57 -9.65 13.14
C LEU A 461 -10.58 -10.68 13.61
N GLU A 462 -11.53 -10.29 14.46
CA GLU A 462 -12.55 -11.17 15.03
C GLU A 462 -13.93 -10.48 15.03
N SER A 463 -14.89 -11.06 14.32
CA SER A 463 -16.27 -10.59 14.28
C SER A 463 -17.27 -11.75 14.23
N ASP A 464 -18.46 -11.50 14.77
CA ASP A 464 -19.60 -12.43 14.78
C ASP A 464 -20.52 -12.24 13.57
N TYR A 465 -20.10 -11.46 12.57
CA TYR A 465 -20.85 -11.22 11.34
C TYR A 465 -19.92 -11.14 10.13
N THR A 466 -20.51 -11.29 8.94
CA THR A 466 -19.87 -10.94 7.67
C THR A 466 -20.92 -10.49 6.66
N PHE A 467 -20.53 -10.21 5.41
CA PHE A 467 -21.44 -9.86 4.33
C PHE A 467 -21.49 -10.96 3.29
N LEU A 468 -22.69 -11.48 3.00
CA LEU A 468 -22.88 -12.57 2.05
C LEU A 468 -24.05 -12.26 1.12
N ASN A 469 -23.94 -12.64 -0.14
CA ASN A 469 -25.10 -12.90 -0.99
C ASN A 469 -25.34 -14.41 -1.09
N GLU A 470 -26.42 -14.84 -1.76
CA GLU A 470 -26.78 -16.26 -1.85
C GLU A 470 -25.65 -17.12 -2.43
N ARG A 471 -24.92 -16.59 -3.42
CA ARG A 471 -23.81 -17.29 -4.08
C ARG A 471 -22.64 -17.53 -3.13
N LEU A 472 -22.19 -16.49 -2.43
CA LEU A 472 -21.09 -16.62 -1.48
C LEU A 472 -21.49 -17.45 -0.25
N ALA A 473 -22.73 -17.29 0.22
CA ALA A 473 -23.26 -18.10 1.32
C ALA A 473 -23.27 -19.60 0.98
N LYS A 474 -23.73 -19.98 -0.22
CA LYS A 474 -23.63 -21.36 -0.72
C LYS A 474 -22.20 -21.86 -0.77
N HIS A 475 -21.27 -21.03 -1.28
CA HIS A 475 -19.84 -21.36 -1.32
C HIS A 475 -19.24 -21.58 0.07
N TYR A 476 -19.72 -20.84 1.08
CA TYR A 476 -19.27 -20.98 2.46
C TYR A 476 -20.03 -22.02 3.29
N GLY A 477 -21.09 -22.63 2.74
CA GLY A 477 -21.95 -23.56 3.48
C GLY A 477 -22.83 -22.88 4.53
N ILE A 478 -23.16 -21.59 4.34
CA ILE A 478 -24.02 -20.82 5.25
C ILE A 478 -25.44 -20.78 4.67
N GLU A 479 -26.41 -21.28 5.42
CA GLU A 479 -27.82 -21.31 5.02
C GLU A 479 -28.55 -20.00 5.36
N GLY A 480 -29.75 -19.80 4.78
CA GLY A 480 -30.64 -18.69 5.14
C GLY A 480 -30.46 -17.39 4.34
N VAL A 481 -29.41 -17.28 3.51
CA VAL A 481 -29.12 -16.13 2.66
C VAL A 481 -29.73 -16.32 1.28
N LYS A 482 -30.47 -15.33 0.77
CA LYS A 482 -31.14 -15.37 -0.55
C LYS A 482 -30.92 -14.08 -1.33
N GLY A 483 -30.87 -14.18 -2.66
CA GLY A 483 -30.70 -13.04 -3.57
C GLY A 483 -29.24 -12.70 -3.89
N ASP A 484 -29.05 -11.84 -4.89
CA ASP A 484 -27.73 -11.43 -5.39
C ASP A 484 -27.09 -10.30 -4.57
N GLU A 485 -27.88 -9.56 -3.80
CA GLU A 485 -27.42 -8.46 -2.96
C GLU A 485 -26.66 -8.96 -1.72
N MET A 486 -25.59 -8.25 -1.38
CA MET A 486 -24.81 -8.51 -0.16
C MET A 486 -25.62 -8.08 1.06
N GLN A 487 -25.76 -8.96 2.04
CA GLN A 487 -26.45 -8.67 3.30
C GLN A 487 -25.54 -8.98 4.48
N ARG A 488 -25.67 -8.20 5.56
CA ARG A 488 -24.99 -8.49 6.83
C ARG A 488 -25.61 -9.75 7.43
N VAL A 489 -24.80 -10.76 7.69
CA VAL A 489 -25.20 -12.06 8.23
C VAL A 489 -24.49 -12.28 9.56
N VAL A 490 -25.26 -12.51 10.62
CA VAL A 490 -24.72 -12.98 11.91
C VAL A 490 -24.29 -14.43 11.74
N LEU A 491 -23.06 -14.72 12.11
CA LEU A 491 -22.45 -16.04 12.00
C LEU A 491 -22.92 -16.92 13.17
N PRO A 492 -23.10 -18.24 12.94
CA PRO A 492 -23.41 -19.17 14.02
C PRO A 492 -22.34 -19.17 15.10
N GLU A 493 -22.73 -19.46 16.34
CA GLU A 493 -21.80 -19.62 17.46
C GLU A 493 -20.75 -20.71 17.14
N GLY A 494 -19.48 -20.42 17.44
CA GLY A 494 -18.37 -21.32 17.16
C GLY A 494 -17.92 -21.38 15.70
N SER A 495 -18.49 -20.57 14.80
CA SER A 495 -18.07 -20.46 13.40
C SER A 495 -16.57 -20.20 13.28
N LEU A 496 -15.94 -20.83 12.28
CA LEU A 496 -14.56 -20.53 11.89
C LEU A 496 -14.46 -19.20 11.15
N ARG A 497 -15.55 -18.78 10.49
CA ARG A 497 -15.66 -17.50 9.77
C ARG A 497 -15.70 -16.33 10.74
N GLY A 498 -15.52 -15.12 10.22
CA GLY A 498 -15.49 -13.89 10.99
C GLY A 498 -14.10 -13.30 10.99
N GLY A 499 -14.01 -11.99 10.78
CA GLY A 499 -12.76 -11.30 10.46
C GLY A 499 -12.20 -11.64 9.07
N ILE A 500 -11.29 -10.79 8.59
CA ILE A 500 -10.75 -10.81 7.23
C ILE A 500 -9.82 -12.00 6.95
N LEU A 501 -9.20 -12.58 8.00
CA LEU A 501 -8.29 -13.73 7.86
C LEU A 501 -8.98 -15.01 7.37
N THR A 502 -10.30 -15.08 7.51
CA THR A 502 -11.10 -16.26 7.15
C THR A 502 -12.00 -16.03 5.94
N GLN A 503 -11.85 -14.88 5.27
CA GLN A 503 -12.56 -14.56 4.05
C GLN A 503 -11.89 -15.23 2.84
N GLY A 504 -12.71 -15.62 1.87
CA GLY A 504 -12.26 -16.31 0.65
C GLY A 504 -11.26 -15.50 -0.16
N THR A 505 -11.39 -14.17 -0.12
CA THR A 505 -10.45 -13.22 -0.74
C THR A 505 -9.02 -13.43 -0.26
N MET A 506 -8.78 -13.33 1.05
CA MET A 506 -7.46 -13.51 1.65
C MET A 506 -6.94 -14.92 1.42
N LEU A 507 -7.79 -15.93 1.65
CA LEU A 507 -7.43 -17.34 1.56
C LEU A 507 -6.99 -17.76 0.15
N ALA A 508 -7.64 -17.23 -0.89
CA ALA A 508 -7.30 -17.50 -2.28
C ALA A 508 -6.07 -16.70 -2.74
N VAL A 509 -5.99 -15.40 -2.42
CA VAL A 509 -4.86 -14.53 -2.79
C VAL A 509 -3.53 -15.00 -2.18
N THR A 510 -3.58 -15.63 -1.02
CA THR A 510 -2.41 -16.18 -0.32
C THR A 510 -2.15 -17.66 -0.63
N SER A 511 -2.75 -18.21 -1.69
CA SER A 511 -2.57 -19.62 -2.08
C SER A 511 -1.71 -19.79 -3.35
N ASN A 512 -1.36 -21.04 -3.63
CA ASN A 512 -0.84 -21.45 -4.94
C ASN A 512 -2.00 -21.90 -5.84
N PRO A 513 -1.80 -22.05 -7.16
CA PRO A 513 -2.90 -22.40 -8.05
C PRO A 513 -3.61 -23.69 -7.70
N ASP A 514 -2.90 -24.71 -7.23
CA ASP A 514 -3.44 -26.04 -6.98
C ASP A 514 -3.59 -26.39 -5.48
N ARG A 515 -3.08 -25.56 -4.57
CA ARG A 515 -3.02 -25.86 -3.13
C ARG A 515 -2.86 -24.61 -2.25
N THR A 516 -3.01 -24.79 -0.95
CA THR A 516 -2.75 -23.77 0.06
C THR A 516 -1.26 -23.41 0.17
N SER A 517 -0.94 -22.29 0.81
CA SER A 517 0.44 -21.92 1.15
C SER A 517 0.51 -21.29 2.54
N PRO A 518 0.86 -22.07 3.59
CA PRO A 518 1.06 -21.55 4.93
C PRO A 518 2.08 -20.41 4.97
N VAL A 519 3.15 -20.50 4.19
CA VAL A 519 4.18 -19.46 4.10
C VAL A 519 3.59 -18.12 3.63
N LYS A 520 2.83 -18.12 2.53
CA LYS A 520 2.18 -16.88 2.02
C LYS A 520 1.12 -16.35 2.98
N ARG A 521 0.36 -17.24 3.65
CA ARG A 521 -0.66 -16.88 4.64
C ARG A 521 -0.04 -16.24 5.89
N GLY A 522 1.02 -16.85 6.42
CA GLY A 522 1.77 -16.32 7.56
C GLY A 522 2.45 -15.00 7.22
N LEU A 523 3.07 -14.89 6.04
CA LEU A 523 3.65 -13.65 5.55
C LEU A 523 2.61 -12.53 5.46
N TYR A 524 1.40 -12.82 4.97
CA TYR A 524 0.30 -11.84 4.94
C TYR A 524 -0.06 -11.35 6.35
N ILE A 525 -0.11 -12.24 7.35
CA ILE A 525 -0.38 -11.81 8.74
C ILE A 525 0.77 -10.92 9.25
N LEU A 526 2.03 -11.30 9.03
CA LEU A 526 3.17 -10.49 9.48
C LEU A 526 3.24 -9.12 8.80
N ASP A 527 3.02 -9.01 7.49
CA ASP A 527 3.12 -7.74 6.76
C ASP A 527 1.85 -6.89 6.90
N ASN A 528 0.67 -7.47 6.65
CA ASN A 528 -0.59 -6.74 6.54
C ASN A 528 -1.29 -6.54 7.89
N ILE A 529 -1.00 -7.37 8.90
CA ILE A 529 -1.69 -7.30 10.20
C ILE A 529 -0.75 -6.83 11.31
N LEU A 530 0.45 -7.40 11.42
CA LEU A 530 1.36 -7.11 12.53
C LEU A 530 2.45 -6.08 12.21
N GLY A 531 2.66 -5.74 10.93
CA GLY A 531 3.67 -4.76 10.52
C GLY A 531 5.11 -5.20 10.82
N THR A 532 5.40 -6.49 10.80
CA THR A 532 6.71 -7.08 11.10
C THR A 532 7.17 -8.04 9.99
N PRO A 533 7.19 -7.62 8.71
CA PRO A 533 7.55 -8.50 7.61
C PRO A 533 8.96 -9.11 7.82
N PRO A 534 9.15 -10.41 7.51
CA PRO A 534 10.47 -11.03 7.54
C PRO A 534 11.37 -10.47 6.41
N PRO A 535 12.70 -10.66 6.50
CA PRO A 535 13.60 -10.33 5.40
C PRO A 535 13.24 -11.13 4.13
N PRO A 536 13.61 -10.64 2.93
CA PRO A 536 13.37 -11.36 1.69
C PRO A 536 14.06 -12.74 1.71
N PRO A 537 13.48 -13.75 1.04
CA PRO A 537 14.07 -15.08 0.98
C PRO A 537 15.46 -15.05 0.32
N PRO A 538 16.40 -15.89 0.78
CA PRO A 538 17.66 -16.13 0.08
C PRO A 538 17.47 -16.46 -1.42
N PRO A 539 18.44 -16.14 -2.29
CA PRO A 539 18.39 -16.56 -3.69
C PRO A 539 18.52 -18.09 -3.83
N ASN A 540 17.85 -18.65 -4.85
CA ASN A 540 17.92 -20.08 -5.25
C ASN A 540 17.37 -21.10 -4.22
N ILE A 541 16.25 -20.79 -3.54
CA ILE A 541 15.57 -21.77 -2.70
C ILE A 541 14.78 -22.75 -3.60
N PRO A 542 14.95 -24.07 -3.46
CA PRO A 542 14.14 -25.07 -4.17
C PRO A 542 12.65 -24.95 -3.81
N ASP A 543 11.77 -25.26 -4.75
CA ASP A 543 10.34 -25.28 -4.47
C ASP A 543 10.02 -26.35 -3.41
N LEU A 544 8.99 -26.11 -2.58
CA LEU A 544 8.50 -27.07 -1.58
C LEU A 544 8.14 -28.45 -2.18
N GLU A 545 7.90 -28.52 -3.49
CA GLU A 545 7.62 -29.75 -4.24
C GLU A 545 8.87 -30.62 -4.46
N ASP A 546 10.05 -30.01 -4.48
CA ASP A 546 11.33 -30.71 -4.60
C ASP A 546 11.85 -31.21 -3.24
N ALA A 547 11.32 -30.66 -2.14
CA ALA A 547 11.62 -31.04 -0.78
C ALA A 547 10.97 -32.40 -0.40
N GLY A 548 11.47 -33.49 -0.97
CA GLY A 548 11.06 -34.85 -0.60
C GLY A 548 10.95 -35.85 -1.76
N SER A 549 11.21 -35.45 -3.00
CA SER A 549 11.09 -36.29 -4.21
C SER A 549 12.27 -37.26 -4.42
N GLY A 550 12.87 -37.73 -3.32
CA GLY A 550 13.97 -38.71 -3.29
C GLY A 550 13.58 -40.11 -3.78
N GLY A 551 13.19 -40.23 -5.04
CA GLY A 551 12.99 -41.49 -5.76
C GLY A 551 11.70 -42.26 -5.45
N GLU A 552 11.07 -42.07 -4.28
CA GLU A 552 9.80 -42.71 -3.92
C GLU A 552 8.62 -41.72 -3.94
N LYS A 553 7.51 -42.11 -4.59
CA LYS A 553 6.25 -41.34 -4.69
C LYS A 553 5.49 -41.28 -3.35
N ARG A 554 6.09 -40.69 -2.32
CA ARG A 554 5.36 -40.37 -1.07
C ARG A 554 4.57 -39.08 -1.29
N VAL A 555 3.26 -39.13 -1.04
CA VAL A 555 2.41 -37.93 -1.00
C VAL A 555 2.57 -37.31 0.38
N PHE A 556 3.12 -36.09 0.44
CA PHE A 556 3.27 -35.31 1.66
C PHE A 556 2.06 -34.41 1.84
N THR A 557 1.61 -34.22 3.08
CA THR A 557 0.75 -33.07 3.39
C THR A 557 1.56 -31.78 3.30
N VAL A 558 0.89 -30.65 3.17
CA VAL A 558 1.53 -29.33 3.18
C VAL A 558 2.34 -29.13 4.47
N ALA A 559 1.80 -29.56 5.62
CA ALA A 559 2.51 -29.50 6.90
C ALA A 559 3.75 -30.40 6.94
N GLU A 560 3.70 -31.62 6.38
CA GLU A 560 4.86 -32.51 6.32
C GLU A 560 5.94 -31.96 5.38
N ALA A 561 5.55 -31.45 4.21
CA ALA A 561 6.48 -30.84 3.26
C ALA A 561 7.18 -29.61 3.85
N LEU A 562 6.42 -28.76 4.55
CA LEU A 562 6.95 -27.59 5.24
C LEU A 562 7.90 -27.98 6.39
N ALA A 563 7.57 -29.02 7.15
CA ALA A 563 8.45 -29.53 8.21
C ALA A 563 9.79 -30.05 7.67
N VAL A 564 9.79 -30.69 6.49
CA VAL A 564 11.03 -31.10 5.81
C VAL A 564 11.83 -29.86 5.38
N HIS A 565 11.18 -28.85 4.82
CA HIS A 565 11.83 -27.61 4.40
C HIS A 565 12.46 -26.82 5.56
N ARG A 566 11.78 -26.76 6.71
CA ARG A 566 12.26 -26.03 7.89
C ARG A 566 13.46 -26.67 8.58
N ALA A 567 13.77 -27.93 8.29
CA ALA A 567 14.85 -28.67 8.95
C ALA A 567 16.24 -28.06 8.69
N GLU A 568 16.37 -27.24 7.64
CA GLU A 568 17.60 -26.50 7.35
C GLU A 568 17.76 -25.27 8.27
N PRO A 569 18.91 -25.11 8.96
CA PRO A 569 19.14 -24.00 9.89
C PRO A 569 18.89 -22.61 9.28
N LEU A 570 19.25 -22.42 8.01
CA LEU A 570 19.07 -21.15 7.28
C LEU A 570 17.59 -20.76 7.09
N CYS A 571 16.67 -21.72 7.12
CA CYS A 571 15.25 -21.48 6.88
C CYS A 571 14.46 -21.36 8.20
N SER A 572 14.91 -22.05 9.25
CA SER A 572 14.19 -22.14 10.53
C SER A 572 13.85 -20.79 11.16
N SER A 573 14.75 -19.81 11.14
CA SER A 573 14.58 -18.50 11.80
C SER A 573 13.40 -17.69 11.26
N CYS A 574 13.16 -17.73 9.94
CA CYS A 574 12.02 -17.03 9.32
C CYS A 574 10.74 -17.86 9.40
N HIS A 575 10.86 -19.19 9.23
CA HIS A 575 9.72 -20.10 9.23
C HIS A 575 9.06 -20.25 10.59
N ASN A 576 9.82 -20.20 11.69
CA ASN A 576 9.27 -20.21 13.05
C ASN A 576 8.28 -19.05 13.31
N ARG A 577 8.41 -17.94 12.58
CA ARG A 577 7.55 -16.76 12.71
C ARG A 577 6.29 -16.83 11.86
N MET A 578 6.37 -17.40 10.65
CA MET A 578 5.27 -17.41 9.68
C MET A 578 4.46 -18.69 9.69
N ASP A 579 5.12 -19.84 9.85
CA ASP A 579 4.48 -21.14 9.64
C ASP A 579 3.35 -21.40 10.63
N PRO A 580 3.48 -21.12 11.95
CA PRO A 580 2.37 -21.31 12.88
C PRO A 580 1.13 -20.48 12.46
N LEU A 581 1.34 -19.22 12.09
CA LEU A 581 0.27 -18.31 11.62
C LEU A 581 -0.42 -18.85 10.36
N GLY A 582 0.36 -19.36 9.42
CA GLY A 582 -0.15 -19.93 8.18
C GLY A 582 -0.85 -21.28 8.35
N LEU A 583 -0.30 -22.16 9.20
CA LEU A 583 -0.85 -23.48 9.49
C LEU A 583 -2.20 -23.39 10.22
N ALA A 584 -2.40 -22.39 11.07
CA ALA A 584 -3.69 -22.11 11.70
C ALA A 584 -4.85 -22.00 10.68
N LEU A 585 -4.55 -21.52 9.48
CA LEU A 585 -5.50 -21.32 8.38
C LEU A 585 -5.72 -22.56 7.51
N GLU A 586 -5.00 -23.67 7.75
CA GLU A 586 -5.13 -24.88 6.92
C GLU A 586 -6.46 -25.61 7.08
N GLN A 587 -7.32 -25.18 8.01
CA GLN A 587 -8.75 -25.54 8.03
C GLN A 587 -9.51 -25.00 6.82
N PHE A 588 -8.89 -24.13 6.01
CA PHE A 588 -9.44 -23.65 4.75
C PHE A 588 -8.53 -24.00 3.58
N ASN A 589 -9.12 -24.54 2.52
CA ASN A 589 -8.42 -24.79 1.27
C ASN A 589 -8.18 -23.49 0.47
N ALA A 590 -7.56 -23.61 -0.71
CA ALA A 590 -7.25 -22.45 -1.56
C ALA A 590 -8.49 -21.76 -2.18
N LEU A 591 -9.65 -22.43 -2.18
CA LEU A 591 -10.93 -21.84 -2.58
C LEU A 591 -11.61 -21.10 -1.41
N GLY A 592 -11.00 -21.13 -0.23
CA GLY A 592 -11.56 -20.62 1.01
C GLY A 592 -12.69 -21.48 1.58
N ILE A 593 -12.82 -22.74 1.16
CA ILE A 593 -13.80 -23.71 1.69
C ILE A 593 -13.17 -24.43 2.90
N ILE A 594 -13.99 -24.75 3.90
CA ILE A 594 -13.53 -25.48 5.09
C ILE A 594 -13.15 -26.92 4.69
N ARG A 595 -12.03 -27.42 5.22
CA ARG A 595 -11.54 -28.79 5.05
C ARG A 595 -11.09 -29.39 6.38
N GLU A 596 -11.24 -30.70 6.50
CA GLU A 596 -10.78 -31.48 7.67
C GLU A 596 -9.48 -32.24 7.39
N THR A 597 -9.23 -32.56 6.12
CA THR A 597 -8.09 -33.37 5.70
C THR A 597 -7.29 -32.75 4.57
N ASP A 598 -6.00 -33.08 4.55
CA ASP A 598 -5.05 -32.84 3.46
C ASP A 598 -4.45 -34.19 3.07
N HIS A 599 -4.68 -34.62 1.83
CA HIS A 599 -4.37 -35.96 1.32
C HIS A 599 -4.86 -37.11 2.23
N GLY A 600 -6.06 -36.95 2.81
CA GLY A 600 -6.68 -37.94 3.69
C GLY A 600 -6.11 -38.00 5.11
N LYS A 601 -5.17 -37.12 5.47
CA LYS A 601 -4.69 -36.95 6.85
C LYS A 601 -5.30 -35.69 7.48
N PRO A 602 -5.56 -35.65 8.80
CA PRO A 602 -6.08 -34.45 9.46
C PRO A 602 -5.18 -33.22 9.24
N VAL A 603 -5.79 -32.05 9.02
CA VAL A 603 -5.06 -30.78 8.92
C VAL A 603 -4.42 -30.40 10.26
N VAL A 604 -3.21 -29.84 10.22
CA VAL A 604 -2.47 -29.37 11.40
C VAL A 604 -2.72 -27.88 11.55
N THR A 605 -3.30 -27.47 12.68
CA THR A 605 -3.76 -26.09 12.91
C THR A 605 -3.35 -25.51 14.24
N ALA A 606 -2.97 -26.34 15.20
CA ALA A 606 -2.37 -25.90 16.45
C ALA A 606 -0.93 -25.40 16.22
N GLY A 607 -0.52 -24.42 17.00
CA GLY A 607 0.80 -23.83 16.90
C GLY A 607 1.15 -22.97 18.12
N GLU A 608 2.37 -22.46 18.10
CA GLU A 608 2.92 -21.55 19.10
C GLU A 608 3.56 -20.38 18.36
N LEU A 609 3.27 -19.15 18.79
CA LEU A 609 3.90 -17.94 18.28
C LEU A 609 5.33 -17.84 18.82
N ILE A 610 6.20 -17.08 18.14
CA ILE A 610 7.58 -16.87 18.60
C ILE A 610 7.65 -16.16 19.97
N THR A 611 6.59 -15.46 20.34
CA THR A 611 6.38 -14.78 21.62
C THR A 611 5.87 -15.72 22.73
N GLY A 612 5.56 -16.99 22.41
CA GLY A 612 5.24 -18.07 23.36
C GLY A 612 3.75 -18.40 23.52
N GLU A 613 2.85 -17.62 22.92
CA GLU A 613 1.41 -17.86 22.97
C GLU A 613 1.05 -19.11 22.16
N GLN A 614 0.27 -20.00 22.76
CA GLN A 614 -0.18 -21.24 22.14
C GLN A 614 -1.63 -21.13 21.69
N PHE A 615 -1.95 -21.74 20.56
CA PHE A 615 -3.31 -21.83 20.03
C PHE A 615 -3.58 -23.19 19.41
N THR A 616 -4.84 -23.59 19.41
CA THR A 616 -5.29 -24.87 18.84
C THR A 616 -5.88 -24.73 17.44
N ASP A 617 -6.44 -23.56 17.11
CA ASP A 617 -7.02 -23.26 15.81
C ASP A 617 -7.04 -21.76 15.49
N ILE A 618 -7.61 -21.42 14.32
CA ILE A 618 -7.74 -20.04 13.85
C ILE A 618 -8.60 -19.13 14.75
N ARG A 619 -9.54 -19.66 15.54
CA ARG A 619 -10.39 -18.85 16.42
C ARG A 619 -9.56 -18.34 17.59
N GLU A 620 -8.78 -19.22 18.21
CA GLU A 620 -7.85 -18.84 19.27
C GLU A 620 -6.75 -17.90 18.75
N LEU A 621 -6.19 -18.16 17.56
CA LEU A 621 -5.23 -17.25 16.95
C LEU A 621 -5.82 -15.86 16.70
N LYS A 622 -7.02 -15.77 16.10
CA LYS A 622 -7.71 -14.47 15.89
C LYS A 622 -7.89 -13.71 17.20
N ARG A 623 -8.26 -14.42 18.27
CA ARG A 623 -8.42 -13.82 19.60
C ARG A 623 -7.10 -13.29 20.14
N ILE A 624 -6.03 -14.08 20.10
CA ILE A 624 -4.68 -13.67 20.52
C ILE A 624 -4.26 -12.40 19.75
N LEU A 625 -4.46 -12.36 18.43
CA LEU A 625 -4.15 -11.17 17.62
C LEU A 625 -5.01 -9.95 18.02
N ALA A 626 -6.28 -10.16 18.35
CA ALA A 626 -7.20 -9.08 18.72
C ALA A 626 -7.04 -8.60 20.17
N THR A 627 -6.41 -9.39 21.05
CA THR A 627 -6.24 -9.05 22.47
C THR A 627 -4.80 -8.76 22.85
N GLU A 628 -3.89 -9.70 22.57
CA GLU A 628 -2.50 -9.68 23.03
C GLU A 628 -1.61 -8.88 22.06
N HIS A 629 -1.85 -8.99 20.74
CA HIS A 629 -1.12 -8.23 19.71
C HIS A 629 -1.89 -7.04 19.11
N ARG A 630 -2.86 -6.51 19.86
CA ARG A 630 -3.72 -5.44 19.34
C ARG A 630 -2.97 -4.14 19.06
N GLN A 631 -1.90 -3.85 19.81
CA GLN A 631 -1.10 -2.64 19.63
C GLN A 631 -0.28 -2.71 18.34
N GLU A 632 0.28 -3.88 18.03
CA GLU A 632 0.96 -4.16 16.77
C GLU A 632 0.00 -4.03 15.60
N PHE A 633 -1.24 -4.51 15.76
CA PHE A 633 -2.29 -4.29 14.77
C PHE A 633 -2.63 -2.82 14.57
N TYR A 634 -2.86 -2.06 15.65
CA TYR A 634 -3.12 -0.63 15.56
C TYR A 634 -1.96 0.14 14.93
N ARG A 635 -0.72 -0.23 15.25
CA ARG A 635 0.48 0.35 14.65
C ARG A 635 0.56 0.03 13.16
N CYS A 636 0.37 -1.22 12.76
CA CYS A 636 0.37 -1.63 11.36
C CYS A 636 -0.72 -0.88 10.57
N LEU A 637 -1.94 -0.84 11.08
CA LEU A 637 -3.04 -0.09 10.46
C LEU A 637 -2.72 1.40 10.35
N THR A 638 -2.17 2.00 11.41
CA THR A 638 -1.77 3.42 11.42
C THR A 638 -0.69 3.69 10.37
N GLU A 639 0.36 2.88 10.32
CA GLU A 639 1.43 2.99 9.31
C GLU A 639 0.86 2.88 7.89
N LYS A 640 0.07 1.84 7.60
CA LYS A 640 -0.51 1.61 6.27
C LYS A 640 -1.44 2.76 5.87
N MET A 641 -2.26 3.27 6.79
CA MET A 641 -3.17 4.39 6.48
C MET A 641 -2.42 5.71 6.32
N LEU A 642 -1.35 5.94 7.10
CA LEU A 642 -0.50 7.11 6.96
C LEU A 642 0.26 7.10 5.62
N ILE A 643 0.80 5.95 5.21
CA ILE A 643 1.40 5.76 3.86
C ILE A 643 0.40 6.15 2.77
N TYR A 644 -0.82 5.63 2.85
CA TYR A 644 -1.86 5.92 1.87
C TYR A 644 -2.27 7.40 1.87
N ALA A 645 -2.43 8.01 3.03
CA ALA A 645 -2.83 9.41 3.19
C ALA A 645 -1.76 10.36 2.64
N LEU A 646 -0.49 10.15 3.01
CA LEU A 646 0.63 11.00 2.62
C LEU A 646 1.13 10.70 1.20
N GLY A 647 1.01 9.45 0.73
CA GLY A 647 1.56 8.99 -0.55
C GLY A 647 3.08 8.89 -0.56
N ARG A 648 3.68 8.49 0.57
CA ARG A 648 5.13 8.22 0.73
C ARG A 648 5.36 7.10 1.74
N GLY A 649 6.56 6.54 1.76
CA GLY A 649 6.98 5.60 2.81
C GLY A 649 7.02 6.25 4.19
N ILE A 650 6.94 5.42 5.23
CA ILE A 650 7.19 5.81 6.63
C ILE A 650 8.68 5.80 6.89
N ASP A 651 9.16 6.82 7.61
CA ASP A 651 10.53 6.90 8.10
C ASP A 651 10.55 7.13 9.63
N TYR A 652 11.75 7.29 10.19
CA TYR A 652 11.91 7.45 11.63
C TYR A 652 11.32 8.76 12.18
N HIS A 653 11.03 9.76 11.34
CA HIS A 653 10.41 11.01 11.77
C HIS A 653 8.93 10.84 12.10
N ASP A 654 8.27 9.81 11.54
CA ASP A 654 6.85 9.57 11.73
C ASP A 654 6.53 8.83 13.05
N ILE A 655 7.54 8.32 13.77
CA ILE A 655 7.34 7.43 14.93
C ILE A 655 6.52 8.11 16.03
N GLU A 656 6.83 9.37 16.37
CA GLU A 656 6.05 10.11 17.38
C GLU A 656 4.59 10.29 16.96
N THR A 657 4.36 10.56 15.68
CA THR A 657 3.00 10.67 15.12
C THR A 657 2.26 9.35 15.24
N ILE A 658 2.90 8.24 14.86
CA ILE A 658 2.30 6.90 14.92
C ILE A 658 2.01 6.52 16.38
N ASP A 659 2.94 6.74 17.30
CA ASP A 659 2.77 6.41 18.71
C ASP A 659 1.60 7.17 19.33
N ALA A 660 1.50 8.48 19.06
CA ALA A 660 0.38 9.30 19.54
C ALA A 660 -0.97 8.81 19.01
N ILE A 661 -1.04 8.38 17.75
CA ILE A 661 -2.28 7.84 17.15
C ILE A 661 -2.62 6.47 17.75
N VAL A 662 -1.63 5.60 17.95
CA VAL A 662 -1.83 4.27 18.56
C VAL A 662 -2.35 4.41 19.99
N GLU A 663 -1.82 5.34 20.79
CA GLU A 663 -2.32 5.62 22.14
C GLU A 663 -3.78 6.12 22.13
N GLN A 664 -4.13 6.97 21.16
CA GLN A 664 -5.52 7.42 20.96
C GLN A 664 -6.44 6.27 20.52
N LEU A 665 -5.95 5.34 19.71
CA LEU A 665 -6.70 4.14 19.32
C LEU A 665 -6.93 3.21 20.50
N GLU A 666 -5.91 2.95 21.32
CA GLU A 666 -6.03 2.16 22.55
C GLU A 666 -7.10 2.75 23.49
N SER A 667 -7.02 4.05 23.75
CA SER A 667 -7.95 4.73 24.66
C SER A 667 -9.39 4.84 24.13
N SER A 668 -9.58 4.80 22.82
CA SER A 668 -10.92 4.86 22.18
C SER A 668 -11.55 3.47 21.93
N GLY A 669 -10.81 2.39 22.15
CA GLY A 669 -11.24 1.04 21.79
C GLY A 669 -11.17 0.74 20.28
N GLY A 670 -10.24 1.40 19.58
CA GLY A 670 -9.93 1.14 18.17
C GLY A 670 -10.90 1.81 17.19
N ARG A 671 -11.27 3.08 17.40
CA ARG A 671 -12.25 3.77 16.53
C ARG A 671 -11.61 4.32 15.25
N PRO A 672 -12.13 4.00 14.05
CA PRO A 672 -11.67 4.58 12.78
C PRO A 672 -11.70 6.10 12.76
N SER A 673 -12.72 6.73 13.35
CA SER A 673 -12.83 8.18 13.42
C SER A 673 -11.63 8.82 14.14
N VAL A 674 -11.12 8.16 15.19
CA VAL A 674 -9.95 8.58 15.96
C VAL A 674 -8.66 8.41 15.15
N LEU A 675 -8.50 7.28 14.44
CA LEU A 675 -7.37 7.07 13.53
C LEU A 675 -7.32 8.14 12.42
N ILE A 676 -8.43 8.32 11.71
CA ILE A 676 -8.50 9.25 10.57
C ILE A 676 -8.28 10.68 11.05
N LYS A 677 -8.88 11.08 12.18
CA LYS A 677 -8.66 12.39 12.79
C LYS A 677 -7.22 12.56 13.24
N GLY A 678 -6.63 11.56 13.90
CA GLY A 678 -5.24 11.59 14.35
C GLY A 678 -4.25 11.77 13.20
N ILE A 679 -4.50 11.13 12.05
CA ILE A 679 -3.74 11.35 10.82
C ILE A 679 -3.91 12.78 10.32
N VAL A 680 -5.14 13.26 10.17
CA VAL A 680 -5.41 14.61 9.62
C VAL A 680 -4.89 15.72 10.53
N ASP A 681 -4.89 15.51 11.84
CA ASP A 681 -4.37 16.48 12.80
C ASP A 681 -2.84 16.45 12.92
N SER A 682 -2.18 15.40 12.42
CA SER A 682 -0.74 15.23 12.55
C SER A 682 0.09 16.30 11.84
N ALA A 683 1.31 16.53 12.34
CA ALA A 683 2.29 17.38 11.67
C ALA A 683 2.58 16.89 10.24
N ALA A 684 2.70 15.57 10.04
CA ALA A 684 2.97 14.98 8.73
C ALA A 684 1.90 15.32 7.69
N PHE A 685 0.64 15.44 8.11
CA PHE A 685 -0.47 15.78 7.23
C PHE A 685 -0.65 17.30 7.02
N GLN A 686 -0.37 18.12 8.04
CA GLN A 686 -0.69 19.56 8.03
C GLN A 686 0.50 20.49 7.75
N LYS A 687 1.73 20.01 7.91
CA LYS A 687 2.97 20.80 7.80
C LYS A 687 3.91 20.20 6.76
N CYS A 688 4.92 20.98 6.38
CA CYS A 688 6.11 20.49 5.70
C CYS A 688 7.38 21.17 6.24
N ARG A 689 8.54 20.59 5.95
CA ARG A 689 9.84 21.21 6.28
C ARG A 689 10.05 22.48 5.47
N VAL A 690 10.55 23.53 6.12
CA VAL A 690 10.98 24.75 5.42
C VAL A 690 12.30 24.46 4.72
N ALA A 691 12.36 24.66 3.41
CA ALA A 691 13.61 24.54 2.68
C ALA A 691 14.59 25.62 3.20
N LYS A 692 15.64 25.20 3.92
CA LYS A 692 16.75 26.10 4.26
C LYS A 692 17.33 26.60 2.93
N PRO A 693 17.44 27.92 2.70
CA PRO A 693 18.08 28.41 1.50
C PRO A 693 19.48 27.80 1.43
N LEU A 694 19.80 27.14 0.32
CA LEU A 694 21.18 26.74 0.01
C LEU A 694 22.02 28.00 0.20
N VAL A 695 22.88 28.02 1.22
CA VAL A 695 23.76 29.14 1.49
C VAL A 695 24.56 29.35 0.21
N ALA A 696 24.22 30.42 -0.52
CA ALA A 696 24.98 30.85 -1.67
C ALA A 696 26.36 31.26 -1.12
N GLU A 697 27.33 30.36 -1.25
CA GLU A 697 28.73 30.74 -1.11
C GLU A 697 28.95 31.98 -1.98
N THR A 698 29.37 33.04 -1.30
CA THR A 698 29.71 34.33 -1.85
C THR A 698 30.66 34.16 -3.03
N ARG A 699 30.13 34.17 -4.25
CA ARG A 699 30.90 34.59 -5.42
C ARG A 699 31.03 36.11 -5.36
N GLY A 700 32.10 36.54 -4.70
CA GLY A 700 32.66 37.85 -4.89
C GLY A 700 32.91 38.08 -6.37
N THR A 701 32.31 39.16 -6.87
CA THR A 701 32.86 40.06 -7.89
C THR A 701 33.82 39.45 -8.91
N ASP A 702 33.34 39.25 -10.14
CA ASP A 702 34.05 39.88 -11.26
C ASP A 702 33.13 40.28 -12.41
N ARG A 703 33.45 41.44 -12.96
CA ARG A 703 32.71 42.20 -13.97
C ARG A 703 32.92 41.63 -15.38
N ALA A 704 31.94 41.92 -16.23
CA ALA A 704 32.04 42.13 -17.68
C ALA A 704 32.44 40.93 -18.56
N PHE A 705 31.50 40.41 -19.36
CA PHE A 705 31.29 40.77 -20.77
C PHE A 705 29.95 40.23 -21.25
#